data_AF-A0A4S4LUI0-F1
#
_entry.id   AF-A0A4S4LUI0-F1
#
_cell.length_a   1.000
_cell.length_b   1.000
_cell.length_c   1.000
_cell.angle_alpha   90.00
_cell.angle_beta   90.00
_cell.angle_gamma   90.00
#
_symmetry.space_group_name_H-M   'P 1'
#
loop_
_entity.id
_entity.type
_entity.pdbx_description
1 polymer ?
#
loop_
_entity_poly.entity_id
_entity_poly.type
_entity_poly.pdbx_seq_one_letter_code
_entity_poly.pdbx_strand_id
1 'polypeptide(L)'
;MNNLLTFARPTLRRAALRRAPPTLRAPYSRLAPLTQPLRLPTSQILRLASAFQQCRGVASSVSGRPGSQTVEQAALNVREEMGNSTTDWAKSIAGGNFRTDSVVPTQHTFLGITSAVAHSVPMPYIVTGLVGGIPYIAASAATMYLSYEAGLATAGAITNIDPGVALTVLDRALNIQVTYGAVMLSFLGALHWGMEFAGLGGHKGYARLLLGAAPVLYAWPTLALDPTLALIAQWVGFTGLWWADLKATTAGWTPAWYSQYRFYLSILVGTCIITTLASISYWGPVAGHGLLTHDLELIRSQRAQVRPSDHGSVPGNVEAVNAGTNADTYVIIRKKHGEEEHKQESESDKLKTAKMSNMPYSTANWHWKNKTVTPWAKAWFERELVQIEVQAADGAVVRVDRVVEVDGDVEVGRRKSKLITIYDCKVVLNWKGTAADGTEVDGRLIVPEVSHEITLDGLSDYVYEWSLTSEASPSASAVLALAKSKLPAALEEKFAAFPVALVDTHGKDIIVGSSEPSRTGSPAPTPAASTSAPAPSSAPAKKVKVQTVNAALVEVEATFQASADDLFSLLTDEKRIPMWSRAPAKSEAKPETEYALFGGGVRGKYISLDPPKAIKQTWSLQSPTWPEGHEAILTTTLAQATDSTKVTFSLDGVPTGMEDEIRRNIEGY
;
A
#
# COMPACT_ATOMS: atom_id res chain seq x y z
N MET A 1 55.33 -50.20 3.90
CA MET A 1 55.88 -51.56 3.69
C MET A 1 54.93 -52.21 2.69
N ASN A 2 55.30 -52.49 1.43
CA ASN A 2 56.45 -53.27 0.92
C ASN A 2 56.36 -54.73 1.42
N ASN A 3 56.41 -55.77 0.57
CA ASN A 3 56.76 -55.80 -0.86
C ASN A 3 56.25 -57.08 -1.58
N LEU A 4 55.89 -56.95 -2.88
CA LEU A 4 56.16 -57.92 -3.98
C LEU A 4 55.47 -59.33 -3.91
N LEU A 5 55.45 -60.20 -4.94
CA LEU A 5 56.12 -60.27 -6.27
C LEU A 5 55.31 -61.15 -7.28
N THR A 6 55.02 -60.66 -8.52
CA THR A 6 54.76 -61.44 -9.78
C THR A 6 53.62 -62.50 -9.83
N PHE A 7 53.07 -62.98 -10.97
CA PHE A 7 53.27 -62.83 -12.45
C PHE A 7 51.91 -63.18 -13.15
N ALA A 8 51.63 -63.15 -14.46
CA ALA A 8 52.28 -62.71 -15.71
C ALA A 8 51.18 -62.39 -16.79
N ARG A 9 51.58 -62.06 -18.03
CA ARG A 9 50.76 -61.85 -19.25
C ARG A 9 51.63 -62.10 -20.50
N PRO A 10 51.09 -62.53 -21.67
CA PRO A 10 50.57 -61.60 -22.71
C PRO A 10 49.34 -62.20 -23.46
N THR A 11 48.74 -61.69 -24.56
CA THR A 11 49.02 -60.64 -25.57
C THR A 11 47.71 -59.86 -25.92
N LEU A 12 47.61 -58.91 -26.87
CA LEU A 12 48.34 -57.65 -27.19
C LEU A 12 47.79 -57.07 -28.52
N ARG A 13 47.03 -55.95 -28.50
CA ARG A 13 46.91 -54.88 -29.54
C ARG A 13 45.99 -53.77 -28.95
N ARG A 14 46.37 -52.50 -28.81
CA ARG A 14 46.69 -51.43 -29.80
C ARG A 14 45.49 -51.05 -30.70
N ALA A 15 45.17 -49.78 -30.99
CA ALA A 15 45.74 -48.47 -30.57
C ALA A 15 44.85 -47.27 -31.01
N ALA A 16 45.03 -45.98 -30.62
CA ALA A 16 45.51 -45.33 -29.38
C ALA A 16 45.55 -43.77 -29.50
N LEU A 17 45.15 -43.01 -28.45
CA LEU A 17 45.54 -41.59 -28.14
C LEU A 17 44.97 -40.46 -29.08
N ARG A 18 44.99 -39.12 -28.86
CA ARG A 18 45.35 -38.09 -27.80
C ARG A 18 44.74 -36.72 -28.25
N ARG A 19 44.63 -35.57 -27.54
CA ARG A 19 44.79 -35.10 -26.12
C ARG A 19 43.90 -33.81 -25.94
N ALA A 20 44.25 -32.84 -25.05
CA ALA A 20 43.56 -31.54 -24.87
C ALA A 20 44.60 -30.36 -24.62
N PRO A 21 44.32 -29.24 -23.89
CA PRO A 21 44.26 -27.84 -24.41
C PRO A 21 45.31 -26.89 -23.70
N PRO A 22 45.15 -25.57 -23.43
CA PRO A 22 44.30 -24.45 -23.95
C PRO A 22 45.08 -23.09 -24.22
N THR A 23 44.34 -22.00 -24.48
CA THR A 23 44.61 -20.53 -24.18
C THR A 23 45.06 -19.50 -25.26
N LEU A 24 44.36 -18.36 -25.23
CA LEU A 24 44.77 -16.93 -25.45
C LEU A 24 45.51 -16.46 -26.72
N ARG A 25 44.78 -15.77 -27.63
CA ARG A 25 44.86 -14.29 -27.81
C ARG A 25 43.82 -13.76 -28.82
N ALA A 26 43.35 -12.53 -28.59
CA ALA A 26 42.62 -11.66 -29.53
C ALA A 26 43.61 -10.57 -30.08
N PRO A 27 43.27 -9.54 -30.91
CA PRO A 27 41.95 -8.86 -31.05
C PRO A 27 41.59 -8.33 -32.48
N TYR A 28 40.46 -7.58 -32.57
CA TYR A 28 40.08 -6.51 -33.54
C TYR A 28 40.23 -6.74 -35.08
N SER A 29 39.34 -6.25 -35.96
CA SER A 29 38.03 -5.57 -35.83
C SER A 29 37.33 -5.46 -37.20
N ARG A 30 35.98 -5.38 -37.20
CA ARG A 30 35.09 -4.47 -37.98
C ARG A 30 33.62 -4.94 -37.87
N LEU A 31 32.67 -4.05 -38.16
CA LEU A 31 31.26 -4.15 -37.80
C LEU A 31 30.31 -3.88 -38.97
N ALA A 32 29.02 -4.14 -38.71
CA ALA A 32 27.82 -3.68 -39.43
C ALA A 32 27.34 -4.54 -40.64
N PRO A 33 26.03 -4.51 -40.95
CA PRO A 33 24.96 -4.77 -39.98
C PRO A 33 23.89 -5.74 -40.52
N LEU A 34 23.28 -6.54 -39.63
CA LEU A 34 22.04 -7.26 -39.93
C LEU A 34 20.96 -6.92 -38.89
N THR A 35 19.98 -6.13 -39.31
CA THR A 35 18.80 -5.79 -38.54
C THR A 35 17.85 -7.00 -38.46
N GLN A 36 17.80 -7.66 -37.30
CA GLN A 36 16.71 -8.56 -36.95
C GLN A 36 15.82 -7.91 -35.88
N PRO A 37 14.49 -7.86 -36.05
CA PRO A 37 13.60 -7.29 -35.06
C PRO A 37 13.55 -8.18 -33.81
N LEU A 38 13.62 -7.56 -32.64
CA LEU A 38 13.66 -8.25 -31.35
C LEU A 38 12.32 -8.99 -31.09
N ARG A 39 12.31 -10.31 -31.24
CA ARG A 39 11.17 -11.13 -30.79
C ARG A 39 11.21 -11.27 -29.28
N LEU A 40 10.32 -10.56 -28.59
CA LEU A 40 10.07 -10.74 -27.16
C LEU A 40 9.72 -12.22 -26.87
N PRO A 41 10.23 -12.82 -25.78
CA PRO A 41 9.93 -14.20 -25.42
C PRO A 41 8.47 -14.32 -24.98
N THR A 42 7.61 -14.90 -25.83
CA THR A 42 6.20 -15.14 -25.51
C THR A 42 6.09 -16.15 -24.35
N SER A 43 5.75 -15.66 -23.16
CA SER A 43 5.70 -16.48 -21.95
C SER A 43 4.60 -17.54 -22.03
N GLN A 44 4.98 -18.82 -21.82
CA GLN A 44 4.05 -19.94 -21.95
C GLN A 44 2.88 -19.89 -20.94
N ILE A 45 3.05 -19.15 -19.84
CA ILE A 45 2.05 -18.92 -18.79
C ILE A 45 0.75 -18.30 -19.36
N LEU A 46 0.85 -17.42 -20.37
CA LEU A 46 -0.33 -16.77 -20.96
C LEU A 46 -1.28 -17.73 -21.70
N ARG A 47 -0.82 -18.94 -22.10
CA ARG A 47 -1.70 -19.95 -22.70
C ARG A 47 -2.63 -20.64 -21.71
N LEU A 48 -2.28 -20.67 -20.42
CA LEU A 48 -3.16 -21.22 -19.38
C LEU A 48 -4.26 -20.23 -18.99
N ALA A 49 -3.98 -18.93 -19.00
CA ALA A 49 -5.00 -17.90 -18.76
C ALA A 49 -6.12 -17.91 -19.83
N SER A 50 -5.77 -18.12 -21.11
CA SER A 50 -6.73 -18.25 -22.20
C SER A 50 -7.62 -19.52 -22.12
N ALA A 51 -7.27 -20.51 -21.29
CA ALA A 51 -8.06 -21.74 -21.14
C ALA A 51 -9.35 -21.55 -20.32
N PHE A 52 -9.50 -20.42 -19.61
CA PHE A 52 -10.69 -20.08 -18.81
C PHE A 52 -11.63 -19.07 -19.48
N GLN A 53 -11.34 -18.61 -20.70
CA GLN A 53 -12.31 -17.85 -21.50
C GLN A 53 -13.30 -18.82 -22.15
N GLN A 54 -14.60 -18.50 -22.03
CA GLN A 54 -15.68 -19.44 -22.38
C GLN A 54 -15.78 -19.69 -23.89
N CYS A 55 -15.45 -20.91 -24.32
CA CYS A 55 -15.87 -21.49 -25.59
C CYS A 55 -16.60 -22.82 -25.32
N ARG A 56 -17.95 -22.83 -25.34
CA ARG A 56 -18.73 -24.08 -25.43
C ARG A 56 -18.68 -24.59 -26.86
N GLY A 57 -18.47 -25.90 -27.09
CA GLY A 57 -18.47 -26.43 -28.46
C GLY A 57 -18.07 -27.88 -28.69
N VAL A 58 -18.06 -28.77 -27.70
CA VAL A 58 -17.80 -30.21 -27.90
C VAL A 58 -18.82 -31.05 -27.13
N ALA A 59 -19.25 -32.17 -27.72
CA ALA A 59 -20.12 -33.16 -27.09
C ALA A 59 -19.39 -33.95 -25.98
N SER A 60 -20.14 -34.50 -25.02
CA SER A 60 -19.56 -35.40 -24.01
C SER A 60 -19.14 -36.70 -24.69
N SER A 61 -17.84 -36.99 -24.69
CA SER A 61 -17.27 -38.23 -25.28
C SER A 61 -17.64 -39.49 -24.50
N VAL A 62 -18.22 -39.35 -23.30
CA VAL A 62 -18.67 -40.45 -22.44
C VAL A 62 -20.14 -40.77 -22.67
N SER A 63 -21.00 -39.75 -22.82
CA SER A 63 -22.46 -39.94 -22.99
C SER A 63 -22.96 -39.80 -24.43
N GLY A 64 -22.13 -39.34 -25.37
CA GLY A 64 -22.46 -39.21 -26.80
C GLY A 64 -23.53 -38.17 -27.14
N ARG A 65 -24.05 -37.45 -26.13
CA ARG A 65 -25.11 -36.44 -26.30
C ARG A 65 -24.55 -35.12 -26.84
N PRO A 66 -25.32 -34.38 -27.66
CA PRO A 66 -24.91 -33.06 -28.15
C PRO A 66 -24.67 -32.07 -27.00
N GLY A 67 -23.72 -31.15 -27.21
CA GLY A 67 -23.38 -30.12 -26.22
C GLY A 67 -24.57 -29.25 -25.84
N SER A 68 -24.77 -29.02 -24.55
CA SER A 68 -25.94 -28.31 -24.01
C SER A 68 -25.97 -26.84 -24.43
N GLN A 69 -27.04 -26.46 -25.14
CA GLN A 69 -27.18 -25.13 -25.73
C GLN A 69 -27.71 -24.10 -24.73
N THR A 70 -28.48 -24.53 -23.72
CA THR A 70 -28.97 -23.65 -22.65
C THR A 70 -28.22 -23.86 -21.33
N VAL A 71 -28.48 -22.98 -20.34
CA VAL A 71 -27.96 -23.12 -18.97
C VAL A 71 -28.67 -24.26 -18.25
N GLU A 72 -29.97 -24.41 -18.42
CA GLU A 72 -30.77 -25.49 -17.80
C GLU A 72 -30.38 -26.87 -18.32
N GLN A 73 -30.19 -27.03 -19.64
CA GLN A 73 -29.66 -28.27 -20.21
C GLN A 73 -28.24 -28.59 -19.73
N ALA A 74 -27.42 -27.56 -19.44
CA ALA A 74 -26.11 -27.77 -18.85
C ALA A 74 -26.22 -28.19 -17.38
N ALA A 75 -27.12 -27.59 -16.60
CA ALA A 75 -27.38 -28.01 -15.22
C ALA A 75 -27.95 -29.43 -15.15
N LEU A 76 -28.82 -29.83 -16.08
CA LEU A 76 -29.35 -31.20 -16.19
C LEU A 76 -28.26 -32.20 -16.59
N ASN A 77 -27.48 -31.93 -17.65
CA ASN A 77 -26.37 -32.81 -18.03
C ASN A 77 -25.33 -32.94 -16.90
N VAL A 78 -24.96 -31.84 -16.24
CA VAL A 78 -24.04 -31.87 -15.08
C VAL A 78 -24.65 -32.66 -13.92
N ARG A 79 -25.96 -32.54 -13.66
CA ARG A 79 -26.66 -33.30 -12.61
C ARG A 79 -26.74 -34.79 -12.91
N GLU A 80 -26.97 -35.19 -14.17
CA GLU A 80 -26.97 -36.59 -14.59
C GLU A 80 -25.56 -37.20 -14.57
N GLU A 81 -24.56 -36.52 -15.15
CA GLU A 81 -23.17 -37.00 -15.19
C GLU A 81 -22.53 -37.00 -13.78
N MET A 82 -22.84 -36.02 -12.91
CA MET A 82 -22.48 -36.04 -11.47
C MET A 82 -23.24 -37.14 -10.71
N GLY A 83 -24.50 -37.40 -11.06
CA GLY A 83 -25.31 -38.46 -10.45
C GLY A 83 -24.63 -39.83 -10.56
N ASN A 84 -24.23 -40.23 -11.77
CA ASN A 84 -23.49 -41.49 -11.94
C ASN A 84 -22.09 -41.42 -11.33
N SER A 85 -21.33 -40.34 -11.60
CA SER A 85 -19.93 -40.20 -11.15
C SER A 85 -19.79 -40.26 -9.61
N THR A 86 -20.75 -39.71 -8.86
CA THR A 86 -20.72 -39.78 -7.39
C THR A 86 -20.95 -41.19 -6.85
N THR A 87 -21.65 -42.07 -7.56
CA THR A 87 -21.79 -43.48 -7.13
C THR A 87 -20.50 -44.28 -7.36
N ASP A 88 -19.80 -44.07 -8.48
CA ASP A 88 -18.52 -44.73 -8.73
C ASP A 88 -17.39 -44.16 -7.86
N TRP A 89 -17.43 -42.84 -7.59
CA TRP A 89 -16.56 -42.22 -6.60
C TRP A 89 -16.81 -42.80 -5.20
N ALA A 90 -18.07 -42.96 -4.77
CA ALA A 90 -18.42 -43.62 -3.51
C ALA A 90 -17.92 -45.08 -3.43
N LYS A 91 -18.01 -45.86 -4.52
CA LYS A 91 -17.43 -47.22 -4.59
C LYS A 91 -15.90 -47.19 -4.45
N SER A 92 -15.24 -46.19 -5.03
CA SER A 92 -13.77 -46.04 -4.89
C SER A 92 -13.34 -45.67 -3.47
N ILE A 93 -14.10 -44.82 -2.79
CA ILE A 93 -13.90 -44.44 -1.38
C ILE A 93 -14.15 -45.64 -0.46
N ALA A 94 -15.18 -46.43 -0.75
CA ALA A 94 -15.51 -47.69 -0.07
C ALA A 94 -14.52 -48.85 -0.38
N GLY A 95 -13.35 -48.55 -0.97
CA GLY A 95 -12.30 -49.52 -1.21
C GLY A 95 -12.70 -50.63 -2.19
N GLY A 96 -13.43 -50.27 -3.26
CA GLY A 96 -14.17 -51.11 -4.22
C GLY A 96 -13.49 -52.33 -4.85
N ASN A 97 -13.10 -53.29 -4.01
CA ASN A 97 -12.87 -54.69 -4.32
C ASN A 97 -13.63 -55.50 -3.26
N PHE A 98 -14.96 -55.55 -3.38
CA PHE A 98 -15.84 -56.34 -2.51
C PHE A 98 -15.62 -57.85 -2.71
N ARG A 99 -14.49 -58.36 -2.19
CA ARG A 99 -14.32 -59.79 -1.93
C ARG A 99 -15.18 -60.15 -0.72
N THR A 100 -16.44 -60.49 -1.01
CA THR A 100 -17.38 -61.29 -0.20
C THR A 100 -17.57 -60.89 1.26
N ASP A 101 -18.84 -60.63 1.60
CA ASP A 101 -19.41 -60.72 2.95
C ASP A 101 -19.34 -59.49 3.88
N SER A 102 -19.53 -58.29 3.33
CA SER A 102 -19.92 -57.10 4.11
C SER A 102 -21.02 -56.28 3.42
N VAL A 103 -22.24 -56.38 3.99
CA VAL A 103 -23.44 -55.54 3.82
C VAL A 103 -23.58 -54.78 2.50
N VAL A 104 -24.42 -55.29 1.59
CA VAL A 104 -24.88 -54.53 0.41
C VAL A 104 -25.68 -53.30 0.88
N PRO A 105 -25.30 -52.06 0.51
CA PRO A 105 -26.04 -50.87 0.93
C PRO A 105 -27.40 -50.82 0.22
N THR A 106 -28.48 -50.71 1.01
CA THR A 106 -29.87 -50.69 0.53
C THR A 106 -30.26 -49.40 -0.22
N GLN A 107 -29.36 -48.42 -0.28
CA GLN A 107 -29.50 -47.24 -1.14
C GLN A 107 -28.18 -46.97 -1.89
N HIS A 108 -28.26 -46.82 -3.21
CA HIS A 108 -27.11 -46.48 -4.06
C HIS A 108 -26.70 -44.98 -3.99
N THR A 109 -27.38 -44.18 -3.17
CA THR A 109 -27.05 -42.78 -2.89
C THR A 109 -25.65 -42.67 -2.26
N PHE A 110 -24.88 -41.62 -2.59
CA PHE A 110 -23.58 -41.32 -1.98
C PHE A 110 -23.60 -41.49 -0.44
N LEU A 111 -24.57 -40.85 0.23
CA LEU A 111 -24.74 -40.92 1.68
C LEU A 111 -25.07 -42.32 2.22
N GLY A 112 -25.74 -43.18 1.43
CA GLY A 112 -26.05 -44.56 1.80
C GLY A 112 -24.84 -45.48 1.73
N ILE A 113 -24.02 -45.34 0.68
CA ILE A 113 -22.76 -46.08 0.52
C ILE A 113 -21.76 -45.63 1.60
N THR A 114 -21.67 -44.34 1.91
CA THR A 114 -20.76 -43.83 2.95
C THR A 114 -21.21 -44.19 4.37
N SER A 115 -22.51 -44.13 4.68
CA SER A 115 -23.01 -44.46 6.03
C SER A 115 -22.93 -45.94 6.34
N ALA A 116 -23.20 -46.82 5.37
CA ALA A 116 -23.06 -48.27 5.53
C ALA A 116 -21.65 -48.67 5.98
N VAL A 117 -20.61 -48.03 5.43
CA VAL A 117 -19.21 -48.30 5.85
C VAL A 117 -18.81 -47.47 7.08
N ALA A 118 -19.44 -46.32 7.36
CA ALA A 118 -19.21 -45.59 8.61
C ALA A 118 -19.57 -46.45 9.84
N HIS A 119 -20.60 -47.29 9.75
CA HIS A 119 -20.94 -48.27 10.79
C HIS A 119 -19.88 -49.39 10.99
N SER A 120 -18.92 -49.55 10.08
CA SER A 120 -17.81 -50.52 10.24
C SER A 120 -16.62 -49.97 11.04
N VAL A 121 -16.58 -48.66 11.30
CA VAL A 121 -15.53 -48.02 12.09
C VAL A 121 -15.96 -47.99 13.57
N PRO A 122 -15.14 -48.44 14.53
CA PRO A 122 -15.46 -48.32 15.95
C PRO A 122 -15.66 -46.85 16.37
N MET A 123 -16.84 -46.54 16.92
CA MET A 123 -17.27 -45.19 17.30
C MET A 123 -16.25 -44.40 18.15
N PRO A 124 -15.51 -45.00 19.12
CA PRO A 124 -14.48 -44.26 19.89
C PRO A 124 -13.40 -43.64 19.01
N TYR A 125 -13.05 -44.27 17.88
CA TYR A 125 -12.03 -43.75 16.95
C TYR A 125 -12.58 -42.58 16.13
N ILE A 126 -13.84 -42.63 15.68
CA ILE A 126 -14.50 -41.48 15.04
C ILE A 126 -14.57 -40.31 16.03
N VAL A 127 -15.04 -40.52 17.26
CA VAL A 127 -15.19 -39.44 18.26
C VAL A 127 -13.84 -38.80 18.59
N THR A 128 -12.80 -39.60 18.87
CA THR A 128 -11.46 -39.06 19.16
C THR A 128 -10.81 -38.39 17.94
N GLY A 129 -11.02 -38.92 16.73
CA GLY A 129 -10.59 -38.28 15.48
C GLY A 129 -11.25 -36.93 15.21
N LEU A 130 -12.57 -36.82 15.47
CA LEU A 130 -13.32 -35.56 15.35
C LEU A 130 -12.94 -34.55 16.43
N VAL A 131 -12.64 -35.00 17.66
CA VAL A 131 -12.08 -34.13 18.72
C VAL A 131 -10.72 -33.56 18.29
N GLY A 132 -9.88 -34.35 17.62
CA GLY A 132 -8.65 -33.86 16.96
C GLY A 132 -8.89 -32.87 15.80
N GLY A 133 -10.12 -32.78 15.28
CA GLY A 133 -10.50 -31.76 14.29
C GLY A 133 -10.84 -30.40 14.90
N ILE A 134 -11.12 -30.32 16.20
CA ILE A 134 -11.62 -29.10 16.86
C ILE A 134 -10.67 -27.90 16.67
N PRO A 135 -9.34 -28.00 16.85
CA PRO A 135 -8.45 -26.85 16.66
C PRO A 135 -8.42 -26.34 15.22
N TYR A 136 -8.57 -27.23 14.22
CA TYR A 136 -8.68 -26.84 12.81
C TYR A 136 -9.98 -26.10 12.51
N ILE A 137 -11.11 -26.57 13.07
CA ILE A 137 -12.41 -25.90 12.93
C ILE A 137 -12.37 -24.53 13.61
N ALA A 138 -11.81 -24.44 14.82
CA ALA A 138 -11.68 -23.19 15.57
C ALA A 138 -10.78 -22.17 14.86
N ALA A 139 -9.60 -22.58 14.37
CA ALA A 139 -8.69 -21.69 13.65
C ALA A 139 -9.27 -21.24 12.30
N SER A 140 -9.95 -22.14 11.57
CA SER A 140 -10.61 -21.79 10.30
C SER A 140 -11.79 -20.83 10.51
N ALA A 141 -12.61 -21.05 11.54
CA ALA A 141 -13.72 -20.16 11.88
C ALA A 141 -13.23 -18.78 12.38
N ALA A 142 -12.17 -18.75 13.20
CA ALA A 142 -11.54 -17.51 13.63
C ALA A 142 -10.94 -16.75 12.43
N THR A 143 -10.23 -17.43 11.53
CA THR A 143 -9.71 -16.83 10.29
C THR A 143 -10.84 -16.25 9.43
N MET A 144 -11.94 -17.00 9.25
CA MET A 144 -13.09 -16.53 8.48
C MET A 144 -13.70 -15.28 9.10
N TYR A 145 -13.94 -15.26 10.42
CA TYR A 145 -14.48 -14.09 11.11
C TYR A 145 -13.53 -12.88 11.06
N LEU A 146 -12.25 -13.08 11.36
CA LEU A 146 -11.24 -12.01 11.39
C LEU A 146 -10.96 -11.44 10.00
N SER A 147 -10.92 -12.27 8.96
CA SER A 147 -10.78 -11.78 7.58
C SER A 147 -12.01 -10.99 7.12
N TYR A 148 -13.22 -11.39 7.54
CA TYR A 148 -14.46 -10.65 7.25
C TYR A 148 -14.51 -9.29 7.96
N GLU A 149 -14.29 -9.24 9.28
CA GLU A 149 -14.23 -7.98 10.04
C GLU A 149 -13.13 -7.07 9.50
N ALA A 150 -11.90 -7.58 9.34
CA ALA A 150 -10.79 -6.75 8.87
C ALA A 150 -10.99 -6.28 7.42
N GLY A 151 -11.67 -7.08 6.58
CA GLY A 151 -12.13 -6.68 5.25
C GLY A 151 -13.12 -5.51 5.28
N LEU A 152 -14.16 -5.60 6.12
CA LEU A 152 -15.10 -4.50 6.38
C LEU A 152 -14.37 -3.24 6.88
N ALA A 153 -13.39 -3.40 7.77
CA ALA A 153 -12.61 -2.30 8.32
C ALA A 153 -11.76 -1.61 7.24
N THR A 154 -11.17 -2.34 6.30
CA THR A 154 -10.50 -1.72 5.13
C THR A 154 -11.43 -1.14 4.08
N ALA A 155 -12.68 -1.63 3.97
CA ALA A 155 -13.73 -0.95 3.21
C ALA A 155 -14.21 0.34 3.92
N GLY A 156 -13.76 0.59 5.15
CA GLY A 156 -14.06 1.78 5.93
C GLY A 156 -15.38 1.73 6.69
N ALA A 157 -15.94 0.54 6.88
CA ALA A 157 -17.05 0.33 7.81
C ALA A 157 -16.56 0.38 9.27
N ILE A 158 -17.42 0.82 10.18
CA ILE A 158 -17.12 0.86 11.61
C ILE A 158 -17.23 -0.56 12.18
N THR A 159 -16.09 -1.19 12.43
CA THR A 159 -15.97 -2.53 13.04
C THR A 159 -15.68 -2.43 14.53
N ASN A 160 -16.06 -3.44 15.31
CA ASN A 160 -15.83 -3.48 16.76
C ASN A 160 -14.36 -3.83 17.14
N ILE A 161 -13.47 -3.95 16.16
CA ILE A 161 -12.07 -4.40 16.31
C ILE A 161 -11.16 -3.47 15.48
N ASP A 162 -10.03 -3.02 16.06
CA ASP A 162 -8.99 -2.26 15.33
C ASP A 162 -8.38 -3.11 14.19
N PRO A 163 -8.18 -2.54 12.98
CA PRO A 163 -7.58 -3.27 11.85
C PRO A 163 -6.23 -3.92 12.14
N GLY A 164 -5.38 -3.31 12.97
CA GLY A 164 -4.07 -3.85 13.35
C GLY A 164 -4.18 -5.01 14.34
N VAL A 165 -5.10 -4.92 15.31
CA VAL A 165 -5.44 -6.05 16.19
C VAL A 165 -6.02 -7.20 15.35
N ALA A 166 -6.97 -6.93 14.45
CA ALA A 166 -7.57 -7.96 13.61
C ALA A 166 -6.52 -8.67 12.72
N LEU A 167 -5.59 -7.92 12.10
CA LEU A 167 -4.49 -8.48 11.31
C LEU A 167 -3.50 -9.32 12.14
N THR A 168 -3.13 -8.88 13.34
CA THR A 168 -2.18 -9.62 14.20
C THR A 168 -2.80 -10.87 14.82
N VAL A 169 -4.11 -10.88 15.09
CA VAL A 169 -4.82 -12.10 15.52
C VAL A 169 -5.05 -13.05 14.33
N LEU A 170 -5.30 -12.52 13.12
CA LEU A 170 -5.42 -13.31 11.90
C LEU A 170 -4.11 -14.07 11.58
N ASP A 171 -2.96 -13.39 11.59
CA ASP A 171 -1.65 -14.03 11.42
C ASP A 171 -1.38 -15.12 12.48
N ARG A 172 -1.70 -14.86 13.75
CA ARG A 172 -1.59 -15.86 14.82
C ARG A 172 -2.49 -17.07 14.58
N ALA A 173 -3.73 -16.87 14.13
CA ALA A 173 -4.65 -17.95 13.81
C ALA A 173 -4.12 -18.85 12.66
N LEU A 174 -3.54 -18.24 11.62
CA LEU A 174 -2.93 -18.96 10.50
C LEU A 174 -1.69 -19.76 10.94
N ASN A 175 -0.80 -19.14 11.73
CA ASN A 175 0.37 -19.84 12.28
C ASN A 175 -0.01 -21.00 13.22
N ILE A 176 -1.06 -20.85 14.04
CA ILE A 176 -1.63 -21.94 14.84
C ILE A 176 -2.15 -23.07 13.94
N GLN A 177 -2.86 -22.74 12.85
CA GLN A 177 -3.41 -23.74 11.94
C GLN A 177 -2.33 -24.49 11.15
N VAL A 178 -1.28 -23.79 10.70
CA VAL A 178 -0.12 -24.36 10.01
C VAL A 178 0.72 -25.25 10.95
N THR A 179 1.00 -24.78 12.17
CA THR A 179 1.77 -25.58 13.14
C THR A 179 1.01 -26.82 13.59
N TYR A 180 -0.29 -26.68 13.88
CA TYR A 180 -1.15 -27.83 14.19
C TYR A 180 -1.27 -28.81 13.02
N GLY A 181 -1.36 -28.30 11.79
CA GLY A 181 -1.36 -29.10 10.56
C GLY A 181 -0.08 -29.93 10.36
N ALA A 182 1.09 -29.34 10.59
CA ALA A 182 2.36 -30.05 10.50
C ALA A 182 2.51 -31.12 11.60
N VAL A 183 2.08 -30.82 12.83
CA VAL A 183 2.05 -31.79 13.95
C VAL A 183 1.11 -32.95 13.62
N MET A 184 -0.13 -32.66 13.19
CA MET A 184 -1.08 -33.68 12.74
C MET A 184 -0.48 -34.54 11.64
N LEU A 185 -0.07 -33.95 10.50
CA LEU A 185 0.42 -34.70 9.34
C LEU A 185 1.63 -35.59 9.69
N SER A 186 2.49 -35.15 10.61
CA SER A 186 3.58 -35.96 11.17
C SER A 186 3.07 -37.19 11.94
N PHE A 187 2.16 -37.00 12.91
CA PHE A 187 1.59 -38.12 13.69
C PHE A 187 0.69 -39.04 12.86
N LEU A 188 0.05 -38.53 11.80
CA LEU A 188 -0.80 -39.32 10.91
C LEU A 188 -0.03 -40.48 10.25
N GLY A 189 1.26 -40.31 9.93
CA GLY A 189 2.10 -41.38 9.37
C GLY A 189 2.40 -42.50 10.37
N ALA A 190 2.58 -42.19 11.66
CA ALA A 190 3.02 -43.13 12.69
C ALA A 190 2.06 -44.32 12.93
N LEU A 191 0.79 -44.21 12.51
CA LEU A 191 -0.17 -45.32 12.54
C LEU A 191 0.31 -46.54 11.73
N HIS A 192 1.10 -46.33 10.66
CA HIS A 192 1.71 -47.42 9.90
C HIS A 192 2.77 -48.19 10.68
N TRP A 193 3.50 -47.52 11.59
CA TRP A 193 4.46 -48.18 12.47
C TRP A 193 3.71 -49.02 13.53
N GLY A 194 2.69 -48.42 14.17
CA GLY A 194 1.85 -49.13 15.14
C GLY A 194 1.18 -50.39 14.55
N MET A 195 0.65 -50.29 13.33
CA MET A 195 0.07 -51.44 12.63
C MET A 195 1.11 -52.49 12.19
N GLU A 196 2.34 -52.08 11.86
CA GLU A 196 3.44 -53.01 11.55
C GLU A 196 3.88 -53.80 12.78
N PHE A 197 4.03 -53.13 13.93
CA PHE A 197 4.37 -53.75 15.22
C PHE A 197 3.24 -54.68 15.72
N ALA A 198 1.97 -54.32 15.46
CA ALA A 198 0.81 -55.16 15.75
C ALA A 198 0.57 -56.30 14.73
N GLY A 199 1.39 -56.40 13.67
CA GLY A 199 1.23 -57.42 12.62
C GLY A 199 -0.03 -57.29 11.76
N LEU A 200 -0.74 -56.16 11.83
CA LEU A 200 -2.00 -55.93 11.12
C LEU A 200 -1.74 -55.86 9.60
N GLY A 201 -2.39 -56.76 8.85
CA GLY A 201 -2.13 -56.98 7.42
C GLY A 201 -0.89 -57.83 7.12
N GLY A 202 -0.21 -58.34 8.15
CA GLY A 202 1.06 -59.07 8.07
C GLY A 202 2.25 -58.13 7.81
N HIS A 203 3.44 -58.51 8.28
CA HIS A 203 4.63 -57.67 8.21
C HIS A 203 5.03 -57.32 6.77
N LYS A 204 5.33 -56.04 6.54
CA LYS A 204 5.86 -55.46 5.29
C LYS A 204 7.26 -54.86 5.47
N GLY A 205 7.76 -54.78 6.70
CA GLY A 205 9.05 -54.22 7.06
C GLY A 205 9.23 -52.77 6.63
N TYR A 206 10.45 -52.44 6.18
CA TYR A 206 10.86 -51.07 5.87
C TYR A 206 9.96 -50.34 4.87
N ALA A 207 9.29 -51.03 3.93
CA ALA A 207 8.39 -50.38 2.97
C ALA A 207 7.23 -49.62 3.66
N ARG A 208 6.69 -50.19 4.74
CA ARG A 208 5.61 -49.58 5.52
C ARG A 208 6.12 -48.61 6.58
N LEU A 209 7.31 -48.87 7.14
CA LEU A 209 7.96 -47.91 8.03
C LEU A 209 8.33 -46.61 7.30
N LEU A 210 8.79 -46.69 6.05
CA LEU A 210 9.03 -45.53 5.18
C LEU A 210 7.73 -44.80 4.82
N LEU A 211 6.63 -45.52 4.54
CA LEU A 211 5.31 -44.92 4.36
C LEU A 211 4.85 -44.13 5.61
N GLY A 212 5.13 -44.63 6.81
CA GLY A 212 4.86 -43.91 8.05
C GLY A 212 5.79 -42.72 8.33
N ALA A 213 7.02 -42.74 7.79
CA ALA A 213 8.01 -41.67 7.97
C ALA A 213 7.84 -40.50 6.99
N ALA A 214 7.40 -40.78 5.76
CA ALA A 214 7.30 -39.79 4.68
C ALA A 214 6.44 -38.55 5.03
N PRO A 215 5.29 -38.67 5.74
CA PRO A 215 4.50 -37.51 6.16
C PRO A 215 5.25 -36.55 7.10
N VAL A 216 6.11 -37.06 7.98
CA VAL A 216 6.93 -36.23 8.89
C VAL A 216 7.94 -35.40 8.09
N LEU A 217 8.63 -36.05 7.15
CA LEU A 217 9.63 -35.42 6.27
C LEU A 217 9.01 -34.38 5.33
N TYR A 218 7.73 -34.54 4.98
CA TYR A 218 6.97 -33.56 4.18
C TYR A 218 6.39 -32.42 5.04
N ALA A 219 5.90 -32.72 6.24
CA ALA A 219 5.25 -31.76 7.12
C ALA A 219 6.21 -30.70 7.67
N TRP A 220 7.39 -31.10 8.15
CA TRP A 220 8.35 -30.19 8.78
C TRP A 220 8.78 -29.01 7.88
N PRO A 221 9.15 -29.21 6.60
CA PRO A 221 9.43 -28.11 5.68
C PRO A 221 8.30 -27.08 5.51
N THR A 222 7.04 -27.45 5.73
CA THR A 222 5.92 -26.49 5.61
C THR A 222 5.93 -25.41 6.69
N LEU A 223 6.63 -25.64 7.82
CA LEU A 223 6.82 -24.64 8.88
C LEU A 223 7.78 -23.51 8.51
N ALA A 224 8.52 -23.64 7.39
CA ALA A 224 9.44 -22.63 6.87
C ALA A 224 8.88 -21.90 5.64
N LEU A 225 7.60 -22.12 5.30
CA LEU A 225 6.91 -21.45 4.20
C LEU A 225 6.00 -20.33 4.73
N ASP A 226 5.66 -19.37 3.87
CA ASP A 226 4.55 -18.45 4.09
C ASP A 226 3.26 -19.24 4.46
N PRO A 227 2.43 -18.78 5.41
CA PRO A 227 1.27 -19.53 5.88
C PRO A 227 0.31 -20.00 4.76
N THR A 228 0.17 -19.24 3.67
CA THR A 228 -0.69 -19.63 2.54
C THR A 228 -0.09 -20.79 1.74
N LEU A 229 1.21 -20.74 1.45
CA LEU A 229 1.94 -21.80 0.76
C LEU A 229 2.09 -23.04 1.67
N ALA A 230 2.25 -22.84 2.97
CA ALA A 230 2.24 -23.89 3.99
C ALA A 230 0.90 -24.64 4.01
N LEU A 231 -0.22 -23.92 4.07
CA LEU A 231 -1.57 -24.51 4.02
C LEU A 231 -1.83 -25.27 2.71
N ILE A 232 -1.43 -24.72 1.57
CA ILE A 232 -1.56 -25.39 0.25
C ILE A 232 -0.71 -26.68 0.20
N ALA A 233 0.54 -26.62 0.67
CA ALA A 233 1.41 -27.79 0.75
C ALA A 233 0.82 -28.85 1.70
N GLN A 234 0.38 -28.45 2.90
CA GLN A 234 -0.26 -29.36 3.85
C GLN A 234 -1.52 -30.00 3.29
N TRP A 235 -2.35 -29.28 2.55
CA TRP A 235 -3.51 -29.85 1.85
C TRP A 235 -3.10 -30.95 0.87
N VAL A 236 -2.10 -30.70 0.02
CA VAL A 236 -1.51 -31.71 -0.88
C VAL A 236 -0.94 -32.90 -0.08
N GLY A 237 -0.31 -32.64 1.07
CA GLY A 237 0.22 -33.66 1.98
C GLY A 237 -0.88 -34.56 2.58
N PHE A 238 -1.96 -33.98 3.10
CA PHE A 238 -3.11 -34.73 3.62
C PHE A 238 -3.82 -35.56 2.53
N THR A 239 -4.01 -34.99 1.34
CA THR A 239 -4.61 -35.70 0.19
C THR A 239 -3.68 -36.81 -0.34
N GLY A 240 -2.37 -36.55 -0.42
CA GLY A 240 -1.37 -37.53 -0.84
C GLY A 240 -1.23 -38.70 0.15
N LEU A 241 -1.26 -38.42 1.45
CA LEU A 241 -1.27 -39.45 2.48
C LEU A 241 -2.57 -40.25 2.48
N TRP A 242 -3.73 -39.60 2.31
CA TRP A 242 -5.00 -40.33 2.12
C TRP A 242 -4.95 -41.29 0.92
N TRP A 243 -4.40 -40.86 -0.22
CA TRP A 243 -4.25 -41.69 -1.40
C TRP A 243 -3.26 -42.86 -1.20
N ALA A 244 -2.20 -42.64 -0.42
CA ALA A 244 -1.27 -43.70 -0.01
C ALA A 244 -1.91 -44.68 0.98
N ASP A 245 -2.74 -44.21 1.91
CA ASP A 245 -3.53 -45.01 2.84
C ASP A 245 -4.57 -45.87 2.10
N LEU A 246 -5.28 -45.29 1.12
CA LEU A 246 -6.17 -46.01 0.21
C LEU A 246 -5.42 -47.12 -0.54
N LYS A 247 -4.24 -46.83 -1.11
CA LYS A 247 -3.39 -47.84 -1.76
C LYS A 247 -2.98 -48.94 -0.79
N ALA A 248 -2.54 -48.61 0.43
CA ALA A 248 -2.21 -49.58 1.45
C ALA A 248 -3.40 -50.46 1.85
N THR A 249 -4.62 -49.91 1.89
CA THR A 249 -5.86 -50.68 2.11
C THR A 249 -6.14 -51.61 0.93
N THR A 250 -6.08 -51.14 -0.33
CA THR A 250 -6.29 -52.02 -1.51
C THR A 250 -5.24 -53.12 -1.66
N ALA A 251 -4.03 -52.91 -1.13
CA ALA A 251 -2.97 -53.91 -1.06
C ALA A 251 -3.10 -54.87 0.14
N GLY A 252 -4.13 -54.72 0.99
CA GLY A 252 -4.35 -55.55 2.18
C GLY A 252 -3.36 -55.30 3.33
N TRP A 253 -2.67 -54.16 3.35
CA TRP A 253 -1.73 -53.82 4.42
C TRP A 253 -2.48 -53.26 5.64
N THR A 254 -3.57 -52.51 5.45
CA THR A 254 -4.37 -51.90 6.52
C THR A 254 -5.80 -52.46 6.53
N PRO A 255 -6.53 -52.39 7.67
CA PRO A 255 -7.93 -52.81 7.74
C PRO A 255 -8.81 -52.06 6.71
N ALA A 256 -9.83 -52.72 6.16
CA ALA A 256 -10.70 -52.13 5.13
C ALA A 256 -11.32 -50.78 5.54
N TRP A 257 -11.74 -50.65 6.80
CA TRP A 257 -12.32 -49.43 7.35
C TRP A 257 -11.33 -48.27 7.52
N TYR A 258 -10.02 -48.52 7.48
CA TYR A 258 -8.98 -47.52 7.79
C TYR A 258 -8.96 -46.37 6.78
N SER A 259 -8.93 -46.68 5.47
CA SER A 259 -8.97 -45.68 4.39
C SER A 259 -10.20 -44.76 4.47
N GLN A 260 -11.36 -45.31 4.86
CA GLN A 260 -12.61 -44.54 4.90
C GLN A 260 -12.75 -43.71 6.19
N TYR A 261 -12.29 -44.22 7.33
CA TYR A 261 -12.05 -43.38 8.52
C TYR A 261 -11.11 -42.21 8.20
N ARG A 262 -10.04 -42.48 7.43
CA ARG A 262 -9.10 -41.49 6.93
C ARG A 262 -9.77 -40.43 6.06
N PHE A 263 -10.56 -40.86 5.09
CA PHE A 263 -11.27 -40.01 4.13
C PHE A 263 -12.09 -38.92 4.82
N TYR A 264 -12.90 -39.27 5.84
CA TYR A 264 -13.73 -38.29 6.55
C TYR A 264 -12.90 -37.23 7.29
N LEU A 265 -11.81 -37.63 7.96
CA LEU A 265 -10.94 -36.68 8.67
C LEU A 265 -10.10 -35.83 7.71
N SER A 266 -9.59 -36.43 6.63
CA SER A 266 -8.87 -35.71 5.57
C SER A 266 -9.77 -34.73 4.83
N ILE A 267 -11.06 -35.03 4.65
CA ILE A 267 -12.04 -34.05 4.15
C ILE A 267 -12.32 -32.96 5.18
N LEU A 268 -12.52 -33.26 6.46
CA LEU A 268 -12.74 -32.25 7.51
C LEU A 268 -11.59 -31.25 7.57
N VAL A 269 -10.34 -31.74 7.66
CA VAL A 269 -9.14 -30.88 7.66
C VAL A 269 -9.00 -30.16 6.32
N GLY A 270 -9.25 -30.86 5.20
CA GLY A 270 -9.17 -30.30 3.85
C GLY A 270 -10.16 -29.16 3.59
N THR A 271 -11.41 -29.27 4.06
CA THR A 271 -12.40 -28.20 3.95
C THR A 271 -12.10 -27.05 4.89
N CYS A 272 -11.60 -27.29 6.11
CA CYS A 272 -11.08 -26.22 6.96
C CYS A 272 -9.95 -25.45 6.25
N ILE A 273 -8.97 -26.13 5.66
CA ILE A 273 -7.88 -25.47 4.90
C ILE A 273 -8.44 -24.67 3.71
N ILE A 274 -9.34 -25.26 2.91
CA ILE A 274 -9.95 -24.57 1.76
C ILE A 274 -10.75 -23.34 2.20
N THR A 275 -11.59 -23.44 3.25
CA THR A 275 -12.35 -22.31 3.81
C THR A 275 -11.41 -21.20 4.30
N THR A 276 -10.31 -21.58 4.94
CA THR A 276 -9.28 -20.65 5.44
C THR A 276 -8.65 -19.87 4.27
N LEU A 277 -8.15 -20.57 3.25
CA LEU A 277 -7.57 -19.97 2.04
C LEU A 277 -8.57 -19.11 1.27
N ALA A 278 -9.82 -19.57 1.13
CA ALA A 278 -10.89 -18.83 0.48
C ALA A 278 -11.25 -17.55 1.24
N SER A 279 -11.29 -17.60 2.57
CA SER A 279 -11.61 -16.44 3.41
C SER A 279 -10.55 -15.35 3.30
N ILE A 280 -9.26 -15.73 3.38
CA ILE A 280 -8.14 -14.80 3.12
C ILE A 280 -8.24 -14.22 1.70
N SER A 281 -8.54 -15.04 0.70
CA SER A 281 -8.55 -14.63 -0.71
C SER A 281 -9.78 -13.82 -1.14
N TYR A 282 -10.87 -13.83 -0.37
CA TYR A 282 -12.15 -13.19 -0.74
C TYR A 282 -12.55 -12.04 0.20
N TRP A 283 -12.21 -12.12 1.49
CA TRP A 283 -12.47 -11.07 2.48
C TRP A 283 -11.21 -10.44 3.06
N GLY A 284 -10.05 -11.12 3.03
CA GLY A 284 -8.85 -10.74 3.76
C GLY A 284 -8.19 -9.41 3.31
N PRO A 285 -7.90 -8.47 4.24
CA PRO A 285 -7.31 -7.18 3.90
C PRO A 285 -5.78 -7.23 3.75
N VAL A 286 -5.32 -7.16 2.50
CA VAL A 286 -4.07 -6.52 2.03
C VAL A 286 -2.82 -6.60 2.95
N ALA A 287 -2.07 -7.71 2.87
CA ALA A 287 -0.60 -7.70 2.73
C ALA A 287 -0.01 -9.12 2.57
N GLY A 288 0.73 -9.39 1.49
CA GLY A 288 1.58 -10.59 1.31
C GLY A 288 0.85 -11.92 1.04
N HIS A 289 -0.28 -12.18 1.70
CA HIS A 289 -0.95 -13.49 1.75
C HIS A 289 -1.91 -13.75 0.55
N GLY A 290 -1.71 -13.08 -0.58
CA GLY A 290 -2.57 -13.20 -1.77
C GLY A 290 -1.78 -13.69 -2.98
N LEU A 291 -1.89 -15.00 -3.29
CA LEU A 291 -1.02 -15.75 -4.22
C LEU A 291 -0.77 -15.07 -5.59
N LEU A 292 -1.75 -14.33 -6.11
CA LEU A 292 -1.63 -13.47 -7.31
C LEU A 292 -2.45 -12.18 -7.23
N THR A 293 -3.36 -12.05 -6.24
CA THR A 293 -4.35 -10.97 -6.21
C THR A 293 -3.70 -9.62 -5.96
N HIS A 294 -2.78 -9.51 -4.99
CA HIS A 294 -2.14 -8.24 -4.63
C HIS A 294 -1.45 -7.59 -5.83
N ASP A 295 -0.54 -8.30 -6.50
CA ASP A 295 0.18 -7.78 -7.67
C ASP A 295 -0.77 -7.45 -8.82
N LEU A 296 -1.79 -8.28 -9.08
CA LEU A 296 -2.78 -7.99 -10.13
C LEU A 296 -3.63 -6.74 -9.79
N GLU A 297 -3.95 -6.50 -8.52
CA GLU A 297 -4.69 -5.33 -8.05
C GLU A 297 -3.84 -4.05 -8.07
N LEU A 298 -2.57 -4.17 -7.71
CA LEU A 298 -1.56 -3.10 -7.79
C LEU A 298 -1.31 -2.73 -9.26
N ILE A 299 -1.16 -3.72 -10.14
CA ILE A 299 -1.06 -3.53 -11.59
C ILE A 299 -2.36 -2.96 -12.19
N ARG A 300 -3.54 -3.35 -11.70
CA ARG A 300 -4.83 -2.78 -12.13
C ARG A 300 -4.99 -1.32 -11.71
N SER A 301 -4.62 -0.98 -10.47
CA SER A 301 -4.70 0.39 -9.94
C SER A 301 -3.65 1.31 -10.59
N GLN A 302 -2.42 0.84 -10.82
CA GLN A 302 -1.44 1.54 -11.67
C GLN A 302 -1.98 1.77 -13.09
N ARG A 303 -2.56 0.74 -13.73
CA ARG A 303 -3.20 0.90 -15.06
C ARG A 303 -4.37 1.87 -15.03
N ALA A 304 -5.12 1.97 -13.92
CA ALA A 304 -6.22 2.93 -13.77
C ALA A 304 -5.70 4.37 -13.59
N GLN A 305 -4.63 4.57 -12.83
CA GLN A 305 -3.95 5.87 -12.68
C GLN A 305 -3.32 6.36 -13.98
N VAL A 306 -2.79 5.44 -14.81
CA VAL A 306 -2.14 5.76 -16.10
C VAL A 306 -3.14 5.82 -17.27
N ARG A 307 -4.43 5.47 -17.06
CA ARG A 307 -5.43 5.53 -18.12
C ARG A 307 -5.97 6.96 -18.26
N PRO A 308 -5.81 7.64 -19.42
CA PRO A 308 -6.54 8.87 -19.67
C PRO A 308 -8.05 8.61 -19.62
N SER A 309 -8.81 9.61 -19.18
CA SER A 309 -10.26 9.54 -18.98
C SER A 309 -11.01 9.62 -20.31
N ASP A 310 -10.93 8.54 -21.09
CA ASP A 310 -11.47 8.37 -22.46
C ASP A 310 -13.03 8.38 -22.56
N HIS A 311 -13.72 8.86 -21.52
CA HIS A 311 -15.17 8.82 -21.39
C HIS A 311 -15.67 9.94 -20.45
N GLY A 312 -16.15 11.03 -21.05
CA GLY A 312 -16.96 12.02 -20.35
C GLY A 312 -18.45 11.65 -20.40
N SER A 313 -19.16 11.78 -19.28
CA SER A 313 -20.62 11.68 -19.25
C SER A 313 -21.23 13.07 -19.42
N VAL A 314 -22.16 13.23 -20.37
CA VAL A 314 -22.86 14.50 -20.62
C VAL A 314 -24.28 14.40 -20.04
N PRO A 315 -24.56 14.99 -18.85
CA PRO A 315 -25.90 14.97 -18.28
C PRO A 315 -26.85 15.92 -19.01
N GLY A 316 -28.05 15.44 -19.33
CA GLY A 316 -29.15 16.20 -19.93
C GLY A 316 -29.91 15.41 -21.00
N ASN A 317 -30.95 16.02 -21.58
CA ASN A 317 -31.59 15.50 -22.80
C ASN A 317 -30.66 15.80 -24.00
N VAL A 318 -30.25 14.76 -24.74
CA VAL A 318 -29.23 14.86 -25.79
C VAL A 318 -29.78 14.28 -27.09
N GLU A 319 -29.56 14.98 -28.20
CA GLU A 319 -29.95 14.53 -29.55
C GLU A 319 -28.73 14.23 -30.41
N ALA A 320 -28.86 13.19 -31.24
CA ALA A 320 -27.86 12.77 -32.21
C ALA A 320 -28.27 13.28 -33.60
N VAL A 321 -27.44 14.13 -34.19
CA VAL A 321 -27.66 14.73 -35.52
C VAL A 321 -26.56 14.22 -36.46
N ASN A 322 -26.93 13.74 -37.65
CA ASN A 322 -25.94 13.39 -38.68
C ASN A 322 -25.10 14.63 -39.00
N ALA A 323 -23.78 14.48 -39.03
CA ALA A 323 -22.90 15.54 -39.50
C ALA A 323 -23.08 15.74 -41.01
N GLY A 324 -22.83 16.97 -41.49
CA GLY A 324 -22.80 17.26 -42.92
C GLY A 324 -21.65 16.53 -43.63
N THR A 325 -21.74 16.41 -44.95
CA THR A 325 -20.81 15.66 -45.83
C THR A 325 -19.34 16.09 -45.81
N ASN A 326 -18.98 17.13 -45.05
CA ASN A 326 -17.63 17.70 -44.94
C ASN A 326 -17.06 17.60 -43.50
N ALA A 327 -17.51 16.64 -42.68
CA ALA A 327 -17.06 16.45 -41.31
C ALA A 327 -16.52 15.04 -41.08
N ASP A 328 -15.41 14.92 -40.34
CA ASP A 328 -14.69 13.65 -40.10
C ASP A 328 -15.44 12.67 -39.16
N THR A 329 -16.55 13.08 -38.57
CA THR A 329 -17.32 12.31 -37.59
C THR A 329 -18.78 12.21 -38.04
N TYR A 330 -19.29 10.99 -38.27
CA TYR A 330 -20.63 10.76 -38.83
C TYR A 330 -21.81 11.34 -38.02
N VAL A 331 -21.69 11.45 -36.69
CA VAL A 331 -22.77 11.87 -35.78
C VAL A 331 -22.26 12.89 -34.78
N ILE A 332 -22.96 14.02 -34.67
CA ILE A 332 -22.74 15.04 -33.64
C ILE A 332 -23.81 14.88 -32.56
N ILE A 333 -23.37 14.69 -31.31
CA ILE A 333 -24.22 14.59 -30.14
C ILE A 333 -24.29 15.97 -29.47
N ARG A 334 -25.49 16.56 -29.35
CA ARG A 334 -25.68 17.91 -28.77
C ARG A 334 -26.84 17.95 -27.78
N LYS A 335 -26.75 18.82 -26.78
CA LYS A 335 -27.86 19.05 -25.83
C LYS A 335 -29.07 19.64 -26.57
N LYS A 336 -30.26 19.14 -26.25
CA LYS A 336 -31.54 19.65 -26.77
C LYS A 336 -32.02 20.80 -25.88
N HIS A 337 -31.94 22.04 -26.34
CA HIS A 337 -32.55 23.17 -25.63
C HIS A 337 -34.08 23.12 -25.75
N GLY A 338 -34.77 23.15 -24.61
CA GLY A 338 -36.24 23.17 -24.54
C GLY A 338 -36.78 22.93 -23.13
N GLU A 339 -37.06 24.02 -22.42
CA GLU A 339 -38.16 24.21 -21.43
C GLU A 339 -38.44 23.17 -20.31
N GLU A 340 -37.53 22.24 -19.97
CA GLU A 340 -37.73 21.29 -18.84
C GLU A 340 -36.75 21.46 -17.65
N GLU A 341 -35.78 22.38 -17.73
CA GLU A 341 -34.62 22.43 -16.82
C GLU A 341 -34.99 22.64 -15.34
N HIS A 342 -36.04 23.42 -15.05
CA HIS A 342 -36.33 23.90 -13.69
C HIS A 342 -36.92 22.87 -12.70
N LYS A 343 -37.30 21.66 -13.15
CA LYS A 343 -37.94 20.65 -12.28
C LYS A 343 -37.00 19.54 -11.82
N GLN A 344 -36.21 18.98 -12.74
CA GLN A 344 -35.37 17.80 -12.48
C GLN A 344 -34.20 18.10 -11.53
N GLU A 345 -33.69 19.33 -11.53
CA GLU A 345 -32.57 19.76 -10.68
C GLU A 345 -32.86 19.48 -9.19
N SER A 346 -34.04 19.91 -8.71
CA SER A 346 -34.50 19.80 -7.31
C SER A 346 -34.65 18.37 -6.76
N GLU A 347 -34.85 17.39 -7.64
CA GLU A 347 -34.93 15.96 -7.27
C GLU A 347 -33.56 15.30 -7.39
N SER A 348 -32.77 15.71 -8.40
CA SER A 348 -31.39 15.24 -8.58
C SER A 348 -30.50 15.57 -7.38
N ASP A 349 -30.64 16.75 -6.77
CA ASP A 349 -29.81 17.17 -5.65
C ASP A 349 -30.14 16.42 -4.36
N LYS A 350 -31.41 16.14 -4.09
CA LYS A 350 -31.81 15.29 -2.96
C LYS A 350 -31.20 13.88 -3.08
N LEU A 351 -31.12 13.34 -4.30
CA LEU A 351 -30.52 12.04 -4.56
C LEU A 351 -28.97 12.07 -4.53
N LYS A 352 -28.34 13.19 -4.88
CA LYS A 352 -26.88 13.40 -4.72
C LYS A 352 -26.50 13.47 -3.25
N THR A 353 -27.18 14.30 -2.45
CA THR A 353 -26.93 14.43 -1.00
C THR A 353 -27.10 13.10 -0.27
N ALA A 354 -28.11 12.30 -0.64
CA ALA A 354 -28.32 10.96 -0.10
C ALA A 354 -27.29 9.90 -0.54
N LYS A 355 -26.45 10.17 -1.54
CA LYS A 355 -25.36 9.28 -2.00
C LYS A 355 -23.98 9.71 -1.53
N MET A 356 -23.72 11.01 -1.35
CA MET A 356 -22.43 11.49 -0.84
C MET A 356 -22.13 11.02 0.58
N SER A 357 -23.15 10.81 1.41
CA SER A 357 -23.01 10.31 2.79
C SER A 357 -22.63 8.83 2.92
N ASN A 358 -22.56 8.07 1.82
CA ASN A 358 -22.34 6.62 1.85
C ASN A 358 -21.37 6.13 0.77
N MET A 359 -20.36 6.94 0.43
CA MET A 359 -19.22 6.47 -0.36
C MET A 359 -18.18 5.79 0.56
N PRO A 360 -17.70 4.57 0.25
CA PRO A 360 -16.60 3.95 0.99
C PRO A 360 -15.32 4.77 0.82
N TYR A 361 -14.49 4.83 1.86
CA TYR A 361 -13.25 5.60 1.86
C TYR A 361 -12.32 5.14 0.73
N SER A 362 -12.15 5.98 -0.29
CA SER A 362 -11.50 5.55 -1.53
C SER A 362 -10.02 5.14 -1.35
N THR A 363 -9.55 4.26 -2.23
CA THR A 363 -8.19 3.70 -2.27
C THR A 363 -7.09 4.78 -2.43
N ALA A 364 -7.45 6.03 -2.71
CA ALA A 364 -6.55 7.19 -2.67
C ALA A 364 -5.82 7.34 -1.32
N ASN A 365 -6.41 6.86 -0.23
CA ASN A 365 -5.84 6.92 1.13
C ASN A 365 -4.81 5.82 1.46
N TRP A 366 -4.48 4.93 0.52
CA TRP A 366 -3.49 3.85 0.73
C TRP A 366 -2.03 4.24 0.43
N HIS A 367 -1.83 5.22 -0.44
CA HIS A 367 -0.50 5.64 -0.91
C HIS A 367 0.24 6.42 0.18
N TRP A 368 1.58 6.32 0.21
CA TRP A 368 2.40 7.09 1.14
C TRP A 368 2.23 8.59 0.89
N LYS A 369 1.96 9.32 1.96
CA LYS A 369 2.00 10.78 2.00
C LYS A 369 2.72 11.19 3.28
N ASN A 370 3.74 12.03 3.15
CA ASN A 370 4.36 12.70 4.28
C ASN A 370 4.07 14.20 4.16
N LYS A 371 3.87 14.86 5.28
CA LYS A 371 3.79 16.31 5.41
C LYS A 371 4.81 16.72 6.47
N THR A 372 5.90 17.35 6.03
CA THR A 372 6.86 18.02 6.91
C THR A 372 6.15 19.20 7.57
N VAL A 373 6.19 19.29 8.90
CA VAL A 373 5.53 20.32 9.72
C VAL A 373 6.48 20.95 10.75
N THR A 374 7.78 20.78 10.55
CA THR A 374 8.85 21.37 11.37
C THR A 374 8.58 22.84 11.76
N PRO A 375 8.15 23.76 10.87
CA PRO A 375 7.86 25.15 11.26
C PRO A 375 6.74 25.30 12.29
N TRP A 376 5.70 24.47 12.22
CA TRP A 376 4.63 24.44 13.23
C TRP A 376 5.15 23.88 14.55
N ALA A 377 5.99 22.85 14.51
CA ALA A 377 6.57 22.24 15.70
C ALA A 377 7.47 23.21 16.47
N LYS A 378 8.34 23.97 15.80
CA LYS A 378 9.19 24.99 16.45
C LYS A 378 8.33 26.03 17.20
N ALA A 379 7.31 26.58 16.53
CA ALA A 379 6.36 27.51 17.14
C ALA A 379 5.50 26.89 18.26
N TRP A 380 5.24 25.57 18.21
CA TRP A 380 4.55 24.85 19.28
C TRP A 380 5.44 24.73 20.52
N PHE A 381 6.70 24.30 20.39
CA PHE A 381 7.65 24.20 21.50
C PHE A 381 7.93 25.57 22.13
N GLU A 382 8.11 26.62 21.33
CA GLU A 382 8.25 28.00 21.82
C GLU A 382 7.06 28.45 22.69
N ARG A 383 5.83 28.09 22.32
CA ARG A 383 4.61 28.47 23.07
C ARG A 383 4.36 27.60 24.30
N GLU A 384 4.62 26.30 24.23
CA GLU A 384 4.25 25.35 25.27
C GLU A 384 5.30 25.19 26.37
N LEU A 385 6.59 25.25 26.03
CA LEU A 385 7.66 25.07 27.02
C LEU A 385 7.81 26.30 27.94
N VAL A 386 7.51 27.51 27.45
CA VAL A 386 7.53 28.76 28.24
C VAL A 386 6.41 28.82 29.29
N GLN A 387 5.40 27.95 29.21
CA GLN A 387 4.37 27.81 30.25
C GLN A 387 4.84 27.02 31.48
N ILE A 388 6.03 26.42 31.44
CA ILE A 388 6.53 25.58 32.53
C ILE A 388 7.09 26.47 33.65
N GLU A 389 6.32 26.57 34.73
CA GLU A 389 6.74 27.09 36.04
C GLU A 389 6.62 25.99 37.08
N VAL A 390 7.65 25.85 37.92
CA VAL A 390 7.75 24.85 38.99
C VAL A 390 8.07 25.56 40.29
N GLN A 391 7.22 25.39 41.30
CA GLN A 391 7.38 25.96 42.63
C GLN A 391 7.79 24.87 43.63
N ALA A 392 8.83 25.13 44.42
CA ALA A 392 9.29 24.25 45.49
C ALA A 392 8.58 24.58 46.82
N ALA A 393 8.49 23.59 47.72
CA ALA A 393 7.89 23.77 49.05
C ALA A 393 8.63 24.83 49.89
N ASP A 394 9.92 25.05 49.62
CA ASP A 394 10.80 26.00 50.30
C ASP A 394 10.71 27.43 49.71
N GLY A 395 9.73 27.70 48.84
CA GLY A 395 9.48 29.04 48.26
C GLY A 395 10.35 29.42 47.06
N ALA A 396 11.31 28.58 46.66
CA ALA A 396 12.06 28.77 45.42
C ALA A 396 11.22 28.43 44.18
N VAL A 397 11.36 29.22 43.12
CA VAL A 397 10.61 29.06 41.85
C VAL A 397 11.58 28.85 40.71
N VAL A 398 11.28 27.95 39.77
CA VAL A 398 12.05 27.73 38.53
C VAL A 398 11.09 27.74 37.34
N ARG A 399 11.38 28.55 36.33
CA ARG A 399 10.59 28.65 35.10
C ARG A 399 11.45 28.59 33.84
N VAL A 400 10.86 28.17 32.73
CA VAL A 400 11.46 28.37 31.41
C VAL A 400 11.31 29.85 31.03
N ASP A 401 12.37 30.48 30.52
CA ASP A 401 12.36 31.89 30.13
C ASP A 401 12.16 32.06 28.62
N ARG A 402 12.82 31.21 27.83
CA ARG A 402 12.59 31.06 26.38
C ARG A 402 13.20 29.77 25.85
N VAL A 403 12.62 29.25 24.77
CA VAL A 403 13.35 28.35 23.87
C VAL A 403 14.36 29.19 23.07
N VAL A 404 15.54 28.64 22.81
CA VAL A 404 16.64 29.29 22.08
C VAL A 404 16.77 28.73 20.67
N GLU A 405 16.61 27.41 20.54
CA GLU A 405 16.79 26.68 19.30
C GLU A 405 15.99 25.37 19.40
N VAL A 406 15.24 25.05 18.34
CA VAL A 406 14.71 23.72 18.09
C VAL A 406 15.27 23.31 16.74
N ASP A 407 16.00 22.22 16.68
CA ASP A 407 16.65 21.72 15.46
C ASP A 407 16.32 20.24 15.24
N GLY A 408 16.37 19.78 13.99
CA GLY A 408 15.81 18.49 13.58
C GLY A 408 14.44 18.61 12.90
N ASP A 409 13.86 17.46 12.56
CA ASP A 409 12.74 17.32 11.63
C ASP A 409 11.46 16.77 12.29
N VAL A 410 10.31 17.24 11.82
CA VAL A 410 8.98 16.76 12.24
C VAL A 410 8.12 16.50 11.01
N GLU A 411 7.75 15.25 10.80
CA GLU A 411 6.83 14.82 9.75
C GLU A 411 5.59 14.13 10.31
N VAL A 412 4.45 14.39 9.67
CA VAL A 412 3.24 13.56 9.82
C VAL A 412 3.03 12.79 8.53
N GLY A 413 3.14 11.47 8.60
CA GLY A 413 2.95 10.55 7.50
C GLY A 413 1.62 9.81 7.56
N ARG A 414 1.23 9.20 6.44
CA ARG A 414 0.19 8.17 6.39
C ARG A 414 0.68 6.94 5.64
N ARG A 415 0.60 5.78 6.29
CA ARG A 415 1.15 4.50 5.81
C ARG A 415 0.22 3.35 6.20
N LYS A 416 -0.20 2.53 5.23
CA LYS A 416 -1.19 1.44 5.44
C LYS A 416 -2.43 1.92 6.21
N SER A 417 -3.07 2.98 5.68
CA SER A 417 -4.20 3.74 6.24
C SER A 417 -4.01 4.41 7.63
N LYS A 418 -3.09 3.94 8.48
CA LYS A 418 -2.73 4.57 9.77
C LYS A 418 -1.94 5.87 9.56
N LEU A 419 -2.18 6.85 10.43
CA LEU A 419 -1.34 8.03 10.56
C LEU A 419 -0.09 7.64 11.38
N ILE A 420 1.06 8.18 11.02
CA ILE A 420 2.32 8.03 11.76
C ILE A 420 2.91 9.42 11.97
N THR A 421 3.46 9.69 13.15
CA THR A 421 4.32 10.85 13.37
C THR A 421 5.75 10.34 13.34
N ILE A 422 6.66 11.11 12.73
CA ILE A 422 8.10 10.84 12.79
C ILE A 422 8.73 12.16 13.18
N TYR A 423 9.41 12.19 14.31
CA TYR A 423 10.13 13.36 14.77
C TYR A 423 11.37 12.94 15.52
N ASP A 424 12.41 13.76 15.33
CA ASP A 424 13.64 13.79 16.10
C ASP A 424 14.02 15.27 16.20
N CYS A 425 14.03 15.79 17.42
CA CYS A 425 14.22 17.22 17.69
C CYS A 425 15.18 17.45 18.85
N LYS A 426 16.28 18.13 18.59
CA LYS A 426 17.15 18.73 19.61
C LYS A 426 16.52 20.02 20.10
N VAL A 427 16.31 20.14 21.42
CA VAL A 427 15.68 21.32 22.04
C VAL A 427 16.65 22.01 22.98
N VAL A 428 16.89 23.30 22.75
CA VAL A 428 17.71 24.17 23.59
C VAL A 428 16.83 25.24 24.22
N LEU A 429 16.86 25.36 25.55
CA LEU A 429 16.11 26.38 26.27
C LEU A 429 16.95 27.08 27.35
N ASN A 430 16.56 28.31 27.66
CA ASN A 430 17.05 29.03 28.83
C ASN A 430 15.99 28.94 29.94
N TRP A 431 16.44 28.65 31.15
CA TRP A 431 15.62 28.61 32.36
C TRP A 431 16.12 29.64 33.36
N LYS A 432 15.21 30.12 34.21
CA LYS A 432 15.48 31.05 35.31
C LYS A 432 14.92 30.51 36.60
N GLY A 433 15.67 30.65 37.69
CA GLY A 433 15.19 30.33 39.02
C GLY A 433 15.41 31.47 40.01
N THR A 434 14.49 31.63 40.94
CA THR A 434 14.59 32.57 42.06
C THR A 434 14.73 31.76 43.34
N ALA A 435 15.84 31.96 44.07
CA ALA A 435 16.04 31.35 45.38
C ALA A 435 15.14 32.01 46.44
N ALA A 436 14.97 31.35 47.60
CA ALA A 436 14.24 31.92 48.74
C ALA A 436 14.84 33.25 49.24
N ASP A 437 16.15 33.45 49.05
CA ASP A 437 16.88 34.70 49.35
C ASP A 437 16.66 35.82 48.31
N GLY A 438 15.81 35.59 47.30
CA GLY A 438 15.54 36.54 46.22
C GLY A 438 16.62 36.61 45.12
N THR A 439 17.66 35.79 45.17
CA THR A 439 18.70 35.77 44.12
C THR A 439 18.19 35.07 42.86
N GLU A 440 18.25 35.75 41.71
CA GLU A 440 17.96 35.19 40.39
C GLU A 440 19.15 34.39 39.83
N VAL A 441 18.86 33.29 39.14
CA VAL A 441 19.83 32.32 38.63
C VAL A 441 19.43 31.93 37.20
N ASP A 442 20.28 32.26 36.23
CA ASP A 442 20.09 31.96 34.81
C ASP A 442 20.89 30.72 34.42
N GLY A 443 20.26 29.82 33.67
CA GLY A 443 20.91 28.63 33.11
C GLY A 443 20.38 28.25 31.73
N ARG A 444 21.10 27.36 31.07
CA ARG A 444 20.76 26.80 29.75
C ARG A 444 20.69 25.28 29.85
N LEU A 445 19.62 24.73 29.32
CA LEU A 445 19.34 23.30 29.22
C LEU A 445 19.36 22.88 27.74
N ILE A 446 20.02 21.78 27.45
CA ILE A 446 19.97 21.12 26.14
C ILE A 446 19.38 19.73 26.34
N VAL A 447 18.32 19.43 25.59
CA VAL A 447 17.80 18.08 25.38
C VAL A 447 18.30 17.67 23.99
N PRO A 448 19.26 16.73 23.87
CA PRO A 448 19.91 16.42 22.60
C PRO A 448 18.97 15.69 21.63
N GLU A 449 18.00 14.94 22.16
CA GLU A 449 17.03 14.14 21.42
C GLU A 449 15.65 14.21 22.09
N VAL A 450 14.64 14.62 21.34
CA VAL A 450 13.21 14.49 21.65
C VAL A 450 12.59 13.79 20.44
N SER A 451 12.54 12.46 20.50
CA SER A 451 12.19 11.60 19.37
C SER A 451 10.95 10.75 19.64
N HIS A 452 10.32 10.25 18.57
CA HIS A 452 9.16 9.35 18.67
C HIS A 452 9.45 8.10 19.52
N GLU A 453 10.65 7.52 19.40
CA GLU A 453 11.05 6.29 20.10
C GLU A 453 11.21 6.51 21.62
N ILE A 454 11.62 7.72 22.04
CA ILE A 454 11.63 8.12 23.45
C ILE A 454 10.21 8.43 23.94
N THR A 455 9.46 9.28 23.22
CA THR A 455 8.21 9.86 23.73
C THR A 455 7.01 8.89 23.71
N LEU A 456 6.95 7.95 22.77
CA LEU A 456 5.78 7.07 22.58
C LEU A 456 6.07 5.58 22.77
N ASP A 457 7.20 5.09 22.26
CA ASP A 457 7.57 3.67 22.37
C ASP A 457 8.38 3.36 23.66
N GLY A 458 9.01 4.37 24.26
CA GLY A 458 9.73 4.27 25.54
C GLY A 458 11.02 3.43 25.47
N LEU A 459 11.76 3.48 24.35
CA LEU A 459 12.99 2.69 24.18
C LEU A 459 14.18 3.20 25.01
N SER A 460 14.18 4.47 25.39
CA SER A 460 15.22 5.15 26.16
C SER A 460 14.67 6.34 26.95
N ASP A 461 15.39 6.74 28.00
CA ASP A 461 15.05 7.90 28.84
C ASP A 461 15.60 9.21 28.21
N TYR A 462 14.96 10.35 28.49
CA TYR A 462 15.45 11.67 28.06
C TYR A 462 16.79 12.03 28.71
N VAL A 463 17.74 12.49 27.89
CA VAL A 463 19.02 13.03 28.34
C VAL A 463 18.90 14.55 28.55
N TYR A 464 19.45 15.05 29.67
CA TYR A 464 19.37 16.47 30.02
C TYR A 464 20.76 17.05 30.33
N GLU A 465 21.29 17.89 29.43
CA GLU A 465 22.57 18.58 29.61
C GLU A 465 22.37 19.97 30.24
N TRP A 466 22.88 20.15 31.46
CA TRP A 466 22.68 21.36 32.26
C TRP A 466 23.91 22.25 32.30
N SER A 467 23.74 23.54 32.02
CA SER A 467 24.77 24.57 32.14
C SER A 467 24.25 25.81 32.89
N LEU A 468 25.14 26.49 33.61
CA LEU A 468 24.85 27.77 34.29
C LEU A 468 25.37 28.93 33.44
N THR A 469 24.61 30.03 33.44
CA THR A 469 25.00 31.32 32.83
C THR A 469 25.42 32.32 33.91
N SER A 470 24.79 32.26 35.10
CA SER A 470 25.17 33.02 36.29
C SER A 470 26.45 32.49 36.95
N GLU A 471 27.12 33.33 37.75
CA GLU A 471 28.26 32.93 38.57
C GLU A 471 27.90 31.83 39.59
N ALA A 472 28.84 30.91 39.84
CA ALA A 472 28.63 29.71 40.64
C ALA A 472 28.61 29.99 42.16
N SER A 473 27.47 30.50 42.67
CA SER A 473 27.23 30.68 44.10
C SER A 473 26.65 29.41 44.77
N PRO A 474 26.70 29.30 46.12
CA PRO A 474 25.99 28.25 46.86
C PRO A 474 24.48 28.27 46.66
N SER A 475 23.85 29.44 46.51
CA SER A 475 22.41 29.54 46.24
C SER A 475 22.08 29.08 44.81
N ALA A 476 22.91 29.43 43.83
CA ALA A 476 22.75 28.98 42.44
C ALA A 476 22.86 27.45 42.30
N SER A 477 23.74 26.80 43.06
CA SER A 477 23.86 25.34 43.05
C SER A 477 22.64 24.63 43.66
N ALA A 478 22.02 25.22 44.69
CA ALA A 478 20.77 24.72 45.27
C ALA A 478 19.58 24.85 44.30
N VAL A 479 19.42 26.01 43.64
CA VAL A 479 18.38 26.23 42.61
C VAL A 479 18.57 25.27 41.42
N LEU A 480 19.81 25.03 40.98
CA LEU A 480 20.10 24.05 39.93
C LEU A 480 19.78 22.60 40.36
N ALA A 481 20.00 22.24 41.62
CA ALA A 481 19.62 20.92 42.14
C ALA A 481 18.09 20.73 42.18
N LEU A 482 17.34 21.78 42.57
CA LEU A 482 15.88 21.78 42.48
C LEU A 482 15.41 21.65 41.03
N ALA A 483 15.95 22.44 40.10
CA ALA A 483 15.64 22.38 38.68
C ALA A 483 15.85 20.95 38.11
N LYS A 484 17.01 20.33 38.38
CA LYS A 484 17.31 18.95 37.99
C LYS A 484 16.35 17.89 38.53
N SER A 485 15.70 18.14 39.67
CA SER A 485 14.82 17.15 40.34
C SER A 485 13.32 17.30 40.01
N LYS A 486 12.92 18.41 39.37
CA LYS A 486 11.50 18.73 39.12
C LYS A 486 11.17 19.18 37.71
N LEU A 487 12.09 19.87 37.03
CA LEU A 487 11.87 20.39 35.69
C LEU A 487 11.79 19.30 34.60
N PRO A 488 12.56 18.18 34.66
CA PRO A 488 12.39 17.05 33.74
C PRO A 488 10.96 16.52 33.66
N ALA A 489 10.32 16.20 34.81
CA ALA A 489 8.96 15.68 34.83
C ALA A 489 7.92 16.62 34.18
N ALA A 490 8.10 17.94 34.32
CA ALA A 490 7.24 18.93 33.68
C ALA A 490 7.52 19.10 32.17
N LEU A 491 8.76 18.85 31.72
CA LEU A 491 9.09 18.73 30.30
C LEU A 491 8.49 17.46 29.69
N GLU A 492 8.62 16.31 30.38
CA GLU A 492 8.08 15.02 29.96
C GLU A 492 6.56 15.05 29.77
N GLU A 493 5.82 15.70 30.66
CA GLU A 493 4.37 15.92 30.51
C GLU A 493 4.02 16.73 29.24
N LYS A 494 4.76 17.80 28.96
CA LYS A 494 4.58 18.59 27.73
C LYS A 494 5.03 17.80 26.48
N PHE A 495 6.13 17.03 26.54
CA PHE A 495 6.58 16.20 25.42
C PHE A 495 5.57 15.09 25.10
N ALA A 496 4.96 14.44 26.11
CA ALA A 496 3.88 13.47 25.89
C ALA A 496 2.63 14.08 25.23
N ALA A 497 2.35 15.37 25.45
CA ALA A 497 1.25 16.10 24.80
C ALA A 497 1.55 16.50 23.34
N PHE A 498 2.82 16.63 22.94
CA PHE A 498 3.24 17.02 21.59
C PHE A 498 2.67 16.12 20.47
N PRO A 499 2.83 14.78 20.49
CA PRO A 499 2.31 13.92 19.42
C PRO A 499 0.78 13.97 19.30
N VAL A 500 0.06 14.21 20.40
CA VAL A 500 -1.41 14.36 20.37
C VAL A 500 -1.80 15.65 19.62
N ALA A 501 -1.20 16.78 19.99
CA ALA A 501 -1.45 18.06 19.34
C ALA A 501 -1.05 18.07 17.85
N LEU A 502 0.04 17.37 17.52
CA LEU A 502 0.56 17.16 16.16
C LEU A 502 -0.46 16.39 15.29
N VAL A 503 -1.04 15.32 15.83
CA VAL A 503 -2.09 14.52 15.16
C VAL A 503 -3.41 15.29 15.03
N ASP A 504 -3.87 15.97 16.07
CA ASP A 504 -5.15 16.71 16.04
C ASP A 504 -5.16 17.90 15.07
N THR A 505 -4.00 18.55 14.91
CA THR A 505 -3.81 19.71 14.03
C THR A 505 -3.61 19.30 12.58
N HIS A 506 -2.75 18.30 12.30
CA HIS A 506 -2.33 17.98 10.92
C HIS A 506 -2.78 16.61 10.39
N GLY A 507 -3.34 15.73 11.23
CA GLY A 507 -3.84 14.43 10.78
C GLY A 507 -5.01 14.51 9.79
N LYS A 508 -5.81 15.58 9.85
CA LYS A 508 -6.94 15.84 8.94
C LYS A 508 -6.45 16.19 7.54
N ASP A 509 -5.39 16.99 7.41
CA ASP A 509 -4.79 17.43 6.14
C ASP A 509 -4.36 16.27 5.23
N ILE A 510 -4.11 15.09 5.81
CA ILE A 510 -3.56 13.92 5.12
C ILE A 510 -4.68 12.93 4.71
N ILE A 511 -5.94 13.21 5.07
CA ILE A 511 -7.11 12.39 4.70
C ILE A 511 -7.75 12.92 3.41
N VAL A 512 -7.71 12.11 2.34
CA VAL A 512 -8.52 12.37 1.15
C VAL A 512 -9.99 12.10 1.50
N GLY A 513 -10.76 13.17 1.69
CA GLY A 513 -12.18 13.13 2.01
C GLY A 513 -12.73 14.39 2.70
N SER A 514 -11.89 15.16 3.41
CA SER A 514 -12.33 16.37 4.12
C SER A 514 -12.39 17.61 3.23
N SER A 515 -13.38 17.66 2.35
CA SER A 515 -13.73 18.85 1.57
C SER A 515 -15.17 19.27 1.82
N GLU A 516 -15.40 20.19 2.76
CA GLU A 516 -16.40 21.27 2.68
C GLU A 516 -16.18 22.32 3.80
N PRO A 517 -16.76 23.54 3.72
CA PRO A 517 -16.11 24.73 4.27
C PRO A 517 -16.54 25.13 5.70
N SER A 518 -15.57 25.62 6.48
CA SER A 518 -15.80 26.26 7.78
C SER A 518 -16.54 27.59 7.64
N ARG A 519 -17.86 27.60 7.85
CA ARG A 519 -18.67 28.84 7.77
C ARG A 519 -19.81 28.92 8.79
N THR A 520 -19.50 29.37 10.00
CA THR A 520 -20.45 29.94 10.98
C THR A 520 -19.72 31.01 11.81
N GLY A 521 -20.22 32.26 11.92
CA GLY A 521 -21.37 32.86 11.25
C GLY A 521 -21.64 34.31 11.74
N SER A 522 -22.89 34.77 11.59
CA SER A 522 -23.46 36.07 12.02
C SER A 522 -23.36 37.23 11.00
N PRO A 523 -24.39 38.12 10.91
CA PRO A 523 -25.82 37.80 10.81
C PRO A 523 -26.45 38.42 9.53
N ALA A 524 -27.73 38.10 9.26
CA ALA A 524 -28.40 38.48 8.01
C ALA A 524 -29.01 39.90 8.00
N PRO A 525 -29.04 40.58 6.83
CA PRO A 525 -29.95 41.69 6.56
C PRO A 525 -31.19 41.24 5.76
N THR A 526 -32.36 41.78 6.12
CA THR A 526 -33.64 41.62 5.40
C THR A 526 -33.75 42.63 4.21
N PRO A 527 -34.77 42.55 3.32
CA PRO A 527 -34.55 42.75 1.89
C PRO A 527 -34.56 44.20 1.41
N ALA A 528 -33.94 44.43 0.25
CA ALA A 528 -34.00 45.69 -0.47
C ALA A 528 -35.38 45.93 -1.11
N ALA A 529 -35.93 47.13 -0.93
CA ALA A 529 -37.00 47.66 -1.75
C ALA A 529 -36.41 48.44 -2.95
N SER A 530 -37.14 48.47 -4.05
CA SER A 530 -36.68 48.96 -5.35
C SER A 530 -36.71 50.48 -5.52
N THR A 531 -35.71 51.07 -6.19
CA THR A 531 -35.98 52.05 -7.27
C THR A 531 -34.83 52.19 -8.28
N SER A 532 -35.24 52.34 -9.54
CA SER A 532 -34.57 52.90 -10.74
C SER A 532 -33.16 53.53 -10.65
N ALA A 533 -32.31 53.15 -11.61
CA ALA A 533 -31.19 53.95 -12.14
C ALA A 533 -31.70 55.23 -12.88
N PRO A 534 -30.89 56.27 -13.18
CA PRO A 534 -29.70 56.15 -14.05
C PRO A 534 -28.43 56.92 -13.59
N ALA A 535 -27.38 56.81 -14.43
CA ALA A 535 -26.07 57.49 -14.41
C ALA A 535 -26.19 59.04 -14.58
N PRO A 536 -25.11 59.88 -14.48
CA PRO A 536 -23.69 59.52 -14.64
C PRO A 536 -22.61 60.29 -13.82
N SER A 537 -21.34 59.99 -14.14
CA SER A 537 -20.16 60.88 -14.12
C SER A 537 -19.21 60.90 -12.90
N SER A 538 -17.96 61.26 -13.26
CA SER A 538 -16.79 61.69 -12.48
C SER A 538 -16.02 60.73 -11.56
N ALA A 539 -14.70 60.78 -11.71
CA ALA A 539 -13.69 60.37 -10.72
C ALA A 539 -13.51 61.51 -9.67
N PRO A 540 -12.93 61.28 -8.47
CA PRO A 540 -11.58 60.73 -8.31
C PRO A 540 -11.44 59.57 -7.29
N ALA A 541 -10.26 58.97 -7.26
CA ALA A 541 -9.97 57.77 -6.48
C ALA A 541 -10.06 57.96 -4.95
N LYS A 542 -10.55 56.92 -4.26
CA LYS A 542 -10.29 56.68 -2.83
C LYS A 542 -9.33 55.51 -2.69
N LYS A 543 -8.29 55.69 -1.86
CA LYS A 543 -7.17 54.76 -1.69
C LYS A 543 -7.67 53.43 -1.10
N VAL A 544 -7.50 52.33 -1.83
CA VAL A 544 -7.48 50.99 -1.22
C VAL A 544 -6.23 50.92 -0.33
N LYS A 545 -6.36 50.40 0.89
CA LYS A 545 -5.20 50.11 1.73
C LYS A 545 -4.51 48.87 1.16
N VAL A 546 -3.36 49.08 0.52
CA VAL A 546 -2.39 48.00 0.30
C VAL A 546 -2.05 47.40 1.65
N GLN A 547 -2.29 46.10 1.83
CA GLN A 547 -1.60 45.36 2.90
C GLN A 547 -0.13 45.30 2.49
N THR A 548 0.74 45.95 3.25
CA THR A 548 2.18 45.87 3.06
C THR A 548 2.66 44.48 3.49
N VAL A 549 2.55 43.52 2.57
CA VAL A 549 3.31 42.28 2.64
C VAL A 549 4.78 42.67 2.60
N ASN A 550 5.60 42.12 3.50
CA ASN A 550 7.03 42.29 3.35
C ASN A 550 7.47 41.50 2.10
N ALA A 551 8.15 42.19 1.19
CA ALA A 551 8.59 41.66 -0.09
C ALA A 551 10.09 41.42 -0.05
N ALA A 552 10.50 40.27 -0.57
CA ALA A 552 11.89 39.86 -0.76
C ALA A 552 12.25 39.78 -2.25
N LEU A 553 13.54 39.93 -2.53
CA LEU A 553 14.14 39.80 -3.85
C LEU A 553 14.87 38.45 -3.92
N VAL A 554 14.47 37.58 -4.85
CA VAL A 554 15.15 36.30 -5.09
C VAL A 554 15.92 36.39 -6.40
N GLU A 555 17.25 36.37 -6.32
CA GLU A 555 18.15 36.29 -7.48
C GLU A 555 18.78 34.91 -7.59
N VAL A 556 18.81 34.37 -8.81
CA VAL A 556 19.42 33.08 -9.18
C VAL A 556 20.23 33.26 -10.45
N GLU A 557 21.45 32.73 -10.48
CA GLU A 557 22.35 32.84 -11.64
C GLU A 557 22.76 31.46 -12.18
N ALA A 558 22.64 31.29 -13.49
CA ALA A 558 23.02 30.07 -14.21
C ALA A 558 23.92 30.41 -15.43
N THR A 559 24.61 29.41 -15.98
CA THR A 559 25.44 29.57 -17.18
C THR A 559 25.27 28.37 -18.10
N PHE A 560 24.85 28.61 -19.34
CA PHE A 560 24.51 27.58 -20.31
C PHE A 560 25.40 27.65 -21.55
N GLN A 561 25.76 26.49 -22.11
CA GLN A 561 26.48 26.38 -23.39
C GLN A 561 25.50 26.47 -24.57
N ALA A 562 24.83 27.63 -24.68
CA ALA A 562 23.85 27.93 -25.72
C ALA A 562 23.92 29.41 -26.12
N SER A 563 23.41 29.75 -27.31
CA SER A 563 23.27 31.14 -27.76
C SER A 563 22.17 31.86 -26.97
N ALA A 564 22.24 33.18 -26.89
CA ALA A 564 21.17 33.96 -26.25
C ALA A 564 19.85 33.87 -27.05
N ASP A 565 19.90 33.78 -28.39
CA ASP A 565 18.72 33.58 -29.24
C ASP A 565 18.02 32.24 -28.97
N ASP A 566 18.79 31.16 -28.79
CA ASP A 566 18.25 29.84 -28.47
C ASP A 566 17.63 29.80 -27.07
N LEU A 567 18.26 30.43 -26.08
CA LEU A 567 17.73 30.53 -24.71
C LEU A 567 16.49 31.43 -24.64
N PHE A 568 16.49 32.55 -25.35
CA PHE A 568 15.32 33.43 -25.44
C PHE A 568 14.13 32.67 -26.04
N SER A 569 14.31 32.04 -27.20
CA SER A 569 13.25 31.24 -27.83
C SER A 569 12.81 30.03 -27.01
N LEU A 570 13.72 29.37 -26.27
CA LEU A 570 13.38 28.28 -25.33
C LEU A 570 12.41 28.73 -24.22
N LEU A 571 12.52 29.98 -23.78
CA LEU A 571 11.69 30.59 -22.73
C LEU A 571 10.39 31.22 -23.26
N THR A 572 10.32 31.62 -24.54
CA THR A 572 9.14 32.30 -25.11
C THR A 572 8.28 31.43 -26.05
N ASP A 573 8.85 30.46 -26.78
CA ASP A 573 8.11 29.67 -27.77
C ASP A 573 7.19 28.63 -27.11
N GLU A 574 5.87 28.73 -27.35
CA GLU A 574 4.87 27.73 -26.93
C GLU A 574 5.26 26.27 -27.29
N LYS A 575 5.99 26.08 -28.40
CA LYS A 575 6.44 24.76 -28.87
C LYS A 575 7.72 24.26 -28.18
N ARG A 576 8.53 25.15 -27.61
CA ARG A 576 9.78 24.80 -26.90
C ARG A 576 9.58 24.68 -25.40
N ILE A 577 8.70 25.48 -24.81
CA ILE A 577 8.42 25.49 -23.36
C ILE A 577 8.07 24.07 -22.80
N PRO A 578 7.24 23.23 -23.45
CA PRO A 578 6.95 21.88 -22.99
C PRO A 578 8.16 20.93 -22.96
N MET A 579 9.26 21.24 -23.67
CA MET A 579 10.46 20.39 -23.70
C MET A 579 11.22 20.40 -22.37
N TRP A 580 11.29 21.57 -21.70
CA TRP A 580 11.91 21.70 -20.38
C TRP A 580 10.90 21.57 -19.26
N SER A 581 9.76 22.28 -19.32
CA SER A 581 8.72 22.26 -18.28
C SER A 581 7.93 20.95 -18.15
N ARG A 582 8.05 20.05 -19.15
CA ARG A 582 7.36 18.74 -19.25
C ARG A 582 5.82 18.80 -19.14
N ALA A 583 5.24 19.98 -19.30
CA ALA A 583 3.83 20.26 -19.14
C ALA A 583 3.29 21.06 -20.34
N PRO A 584 1.98 21.02 -20.61
CA PRO A 584 1.38 21.97 -21.55
C PRO A 584 1.54 23.39 -21.02
N ALA A 585 1.93 24.30 -21.91
CA ALA A 585 2.05 25.73 -21.66
C ALA A 585 1.28 26.50 -22.74
N LYS A 586 0.92 27.74 -22.42
CA LYS A 586 0.40 28.73 -23.38
C LYS A 586 1.31 29.95 -23.32
N SER A 587 1.83 30.37 -24.47
CA SER A 587 2.64 31.58 -24.59
C SER A 587 2.42 32.20 -25.97
N GLU A 588 2.06 33.48 -25.99
CA GLU A 588 2.25 34.31 -27.17
C GLU A 588 3.44 35.24 -26.92
N ALA A 589 4.54 35.06 -27.66
CA ALA A 589 5.77 35.83 -27.54
C ALA A 589 5.63 37.28 -28.06
N LYS A 590 4.87 38.11 -27.33
CA LYS A 590 4.58 39.52 -27.59
C LYS A 590 4.53 40.27 -26.25
N PRO A 591 4.72 41.60 -26.21
CA PRO A 591 4.34 42.40 -25.06
C PRO A 591 2.81 42.41 -24.85
N GLU A 592 2.37 42.60 -23.61
CA GLU A 592 0.97 42.68 -23.13
C GLU A 592 0.10 41.42 -23.34
N THR A 593 0.68 40.29 -23.76
CA THR A 593 -0.02 38.99 -23.81
C THR A 593 0.06 38.24 -22.49
N GLU A 594 -0.97 37.45 -22.20
CA GLU A 594 -1.02 36.54 -21.06
C GLU A 594 -0.34 35.20 -21.38
N TYR A 595 0.34 34.63 -20.40
CA TYR A 595 0.99 33.31 -20.51
C TYR A 595 0.65 32.41 -19.31
N ALA A 596 0.77 31.10 -19.52
CA ALA A 596 0.56 30.08 -18.50
C ALA A 596 1.56 28.93 -18.65
N LEU A 597 2.35 28.69 -17.61
CA LEU A 597 3.36 27.62 -17.55
C LEU A 597 2.89 26.48 -16.62
N PHE A 598 3.57 25.34 -16.68
CA PHE A 598 3.34 24.20 -15.78
C PHE A 598 1.87 23.77 -15.69
N GLY A 599 1.18 23.67 -16.84
CA GLY A 599 -0.25 23.31 -16.89
C GLY A 599 -1.21 24.37 -16.32
N GLY A 600 -0.73 25.58 -16.05
CA GLY A 600 -1.49 26.66 -15.41
C GLY A 600 -1.07 26.97 -13.97
N GLY A 601 -0.11 26.22 -13.41
CA GLY A 601 0.42 26.45 -12.05
C GLY A 601 1.13 27.80 -11.87
N VAL A 602 1.68 28.36 -12.95
CA VAL A 602 2.18 29.75 -13.02
C VAL A 602 1.42 30.48 -14.12
N ARG A 603 0.99 31.71 -13.84
CA ARG A 603 0.45 32.65 -14.83
C ARG A 603 1.13 34.01 -14.72
N GLY A 604 1.02 34.79 -15.78
CA GLY A 604 1.49 36.17 -15.80
C GLY A 604 1.23 36.85 -17.13
N LYS A 605 1.81 38.04 -17.30
CA LYS A 605 1.82 38.80 -18.56
C LYS A 605 3.23 39.24 -18.93
N TYR A 606 3.53 39.25 -20.22
CA TYR A 606 4.80 39.78 -20.71
C TYR A 606 4.77 41.33 -20.69
N ILE A 607 5.56 41.94 -19.81
CA ILE A 607 5.65 43.40 -19.66
C ILE A 607 6.57 43.98 -20.76
N SER A 608 7.76 43.39 -20.93
CA SER A 608 8.67 43.73 -22.02
C SER A 608 9.46 42.52 -22.50
N LEU A 609 9.61 42.41 -23.81
CA LEU A 609 10.42 41.41 -24.47
C LEU A 609 11.45 42.14 -25.32
N ASP A 610 12.73 42.00 -24.97
CA ASP A 610 13.87 42.57 -25.69
C ASP A 610 14.72 41.42 -26.27
N PRO A 611 14.41 40.87 -27.45
CA PRO A 611 15.16 39.75 -28.01
C PRO A 611 16.61 40.17 -28.37
N PRO A 612 17.64 39.37 -28.04
CA PRO A 612 17.69 38.20 -27.17
C PRO A 612 18.30 38.51 -25.78
N LYS A 613 18.05 39.70 -25.22
CA LYS A 613 18.75 40.24 -24.05
C LYS A 613 17.96 40.18 -22.74
N ALA A 614 16.65 40.42 -22.78
CA ALA A 614 15.85 40.48 -21.56
C ALA A 614 14.38 40.08 -21.76
N ILE A 615 13.82 39.46 -20.72
CA ILE A 615 12.40 39.14 -20.58
C ILE A 615 11.95 39.72 -19.25
N LYS A 616 10.93 40.59 -19.26
CA LYS A 616 10.24 41.06 -18.06
C LYS A 616 8.79 40.63 -18.10
N GLN A 617 8.35 39.95 -17.07
CA GLN A 617 7.01 39.38 -17.00
C GLN A 617 6.47 39.43 -15.57
N THR A 618 5.16 39.63 -15.40
CA THR A 618 4.55 39.40 -14.09
C THR A 618 4.53 37.91 -13.80
N TRP A 619 4.63 37.51 -12.53
CA TRP A 619 4.69 36.12 -12.10
C TRP A 619 3.73 35.93 -10.93
N SER A 620 2.72 35.08 -11.12
CA SER A 620 1.73 34.74 -10.10
C SER A 620 1.56 33.23 -10.00
N LEU A 621 1.70 32.71 -8.78
CA LEU A 621 1.67 31.28 -8.47
C LEU A 621 0.24 30.84 -8.10
N GLN A 622 -0.29 29.81 -8.76
CA GLN A 622 -1.55 29.18 -8.36
C GLN A 622 -1.37 28.23 -7.17
N SER A 623 -1.02 28.80 -6.01
CA SER A 623 -0.92 28.08 -4.74
C SER A 623 -1.72 28.80 -3.65
N PRO A 624 -2.39 28.09 -2.73
CA PRO A 624 -2.99 28.69 -1.53
C PRO A 624 -1.95 29.29 -0.56
N THR A 625 -0.66 29.16 -0.83
CA THR A 625 0.43 29.82 -0.07
C THR A 625 0.71 31.26 -0.51
N TRP A 626 0.28 31.67 -1.71
CA TRP A 626 0.40 33.05 -2.19
C TRP A 626 -0.87 33.86 -1.89
N PRO A 627 -0.78 35.15 -1.52
CA PRO A 627 -1.96 35.97 -1.29
C PRO A 627 -2.80 36.14 -2.56
N GLU A 628 -4.13 36.14 -2.43
CA GLU A 628 -5.04 36.28 -3.58
C GLU A 628 -4.82 37.62 -4.30
N GLY A 629 -4.46 37.55 -5.60
CA GLY A 629 -4.18 38.73 -6.42
C GLY A 629 -2.76 39.29 -6.26
N HIS A 630 -1.83 38.57 -5.62
CA HIS A 630 -0.42 38.96 -5.58
C HIS A 630 0.30 38.60 -6.89
N GLU A 631 1.12 39.54 -7.38
CA GLU A 631 1.96 39.39 -8.56
C GLU A 631 3.39 39.89 -8.23
N ALA A 632 4.40 39.07 -8.52
CA ALA A 632 5.81 39.47 -8.53
C ALA A 632 6.24 39.86 -9.95
N ILE A 633 7.42 40.46 -10.09
CA ILE A 633 8.02 40.78 -11.39
C ILE A 633 9.26 39.92 -11.59
N LEU A 634 9.21 38.99 -12.55
CA LEU A 634 10.38 38.21 -12.98
C LEU A 634 11.09 38.95 -14.11
N THR A 635 12.32 39.38 -13.83
CA THR A 635 13.26 39.89 -14.84
C THR A 635 14.32 38.83 -15.12
N THR A 636 14.29 38.24 -16.31
CA THR A 636 15.35 37.36 -16.82
C THR A 636 16.27 38.17 -17.73
N THR A 637 17.58 38.12 -17.48
CA THR A 637 18.59 38.76 -18.34
C THR A 637 19.54 37.72 -18.94
N LEU A 638 19.91 37.92 -20.20
CA LEU A 638 20.74 37.02 -21.00
C LEU A 638 22.02 37.75 -21.42
N ALA A 639 23.15 37.38 -20.79
CA ALA A 639 24.46 37.96 -21.04
C ALA A 639 25.34 36.96 -21.79
N GLN A 640 25.42 37.11 -23.11
CA GLN A 640 26.21 36.24 -23.98
C GLN A 640 27.72 36.56 -23.88
N ALA A 641 28.51 35.54 -23.57
CA ALA A 641 29.97 35.53 -23.67
C ALA A 641 30.40 34.70 -24.89
N THR A 642 31.71 34.49 -25.07
CA THR A 642 32.28 33.80 -26.24
C THR A 642 31.76 32.37 -26.42
N ASP A 643 31.77 31.59 -25.34
CA ASP A 643 31.52 30.13 -25.37
C ASP A 643 30.28 29.70 -24.54
N SER A 644 29.58 30.67 -23.92
CA SER A 644 28.43 30.43 -23.05
C SER A 644 27.56 31.69 -22.90
N THR A 645 26.33 31.52 -22.43
CA THR A 645 25.45 32.63 -22.02
C THR A 645 25.17 32.51 -20.53
N LYS A 646 25.44 33.59 -19.78
CA LYS A 646 25.02 33.72 -18.38
C LYS A 646 23.56 34.18 -18.35
N VAL A 647 22.76 33.55 -17.50
CA VAL A 647 21.35 33.86 -17.29
C VAL A 647 21.17 34.25 -15.83
N THR A 648 20.66 35.44 -15.58
CA THR A 648 20.32 35.91 -14.23
C THR A 648 18.81 36.13 -14.16
N PHE A 649 18.16 35.36 -13.29
CA PHE A 649 16.74 35.49 -12.94
C PHE A 649 16.63 36.32 -11.66
N SER A 650 15.94 37.44 -11.72
CA SER A 650 15.70 38.35 -10.60
C SER A 650 14.19 38.48 -10.40
N LEU A 651 13.66 37.93 -9.31
CA LEU A 651 12.24 37.92 -8.97
C LEU A 651 11.98 38.87 -7.80
N ASP A 652 11.42 40.05 -8.12
CA ASP A 652 11.07 41.08 -7.16
C ASP A 652 9.60 40.93 -6.73
N GLY A 653 9.33 41.01 -5.42
CA GLY A 653 7.98 40.87 -4.86
C GLY A 653 7.65 39.50 -4.25
N VAL A 654 8.64 38.67 -3.86
CA VAL A 654 8.37 37.38 -3.21
C VAL A 654 7.86 37.60 -1.77
N PRO A 655 6.77 36.96 -1.30
CA PRO A 655 6.34 37.06 0.10
C PRO A 655 7.40 36.52 1.07
N THR A 656 7.76 37.29 2.11
CA THR A 656 8.77 36.88 3.11
C THR A 656 8.47 35.50 3.71
N GLY A 657 9.52 34.68 3.82
CA GLY A 657 9.41 33.30 4.31
C GLY A 657 9.14 32.25 3.22
N MET A 658 8.93 32.67 1.97
CA MET A 658 8.84 31.76 0.81
C MET A 658 10.10 31.76 -0.08
N GLU A 659 11.12 32.52 0.30
CA GLU A 659 12.32 32.80 -0.50
C GLU A 659 13.07 31.53 -0.93
N ASP A 660 13.30 30.58 -0.01
CA ASP A 660 14.04 29.34 -0.32
C ASP A 660 13.22 28.33 -1.12
N GLU A 661 11.89 28.29 -0.93
CA GLU A 661 11.00 27.48 -1.78
C GLU A 661 11.02 28.00 -3.21
N ILE A 662 10.90 29.32 -3.39
CA ILE A 662 10.89 29.97 -4.69
C ILE A 662 12.27 29.93 -5.36
N ARG A 663 13.37 30.11 -4.62
CA ARG A 663 14.75 29.89 -5.10
C ARG A 663 14.92 28.47 -5.62
N ARG A 664 14.59 27.46 -4.81
CA ARG A 664 14.70 26.03 -5.17
C ARG A 664 13.82 25.65 -6.36
N ASN A 665 12.65 26.28 -6.50
CA ASN A 665 11.79 26.10 -7.67
C ASN A 665 12.43 26.70 -8.93
N ILE A 666 12.97 27.92 -8.87
CA ILE A 666 13.66 28.58 -9.99
C ILE A 666 14.94 27.81 -10.39
N GLU A 667 15.70 27.29 -9.42
CA GLU A 667 16.87 26.43 -9.66
C GLU A 667 16.51 25.03 -10.22
N GLY A 668 15.24 24.62 -10.09
CA GLY A 668 14.73 23.34 -10.57
C GLY A 668 14.01 23.38 -11.92
N TYR A 669 13.94 24.55 -12.57
CA TYR A 669 13.26 24.80 -13.84
C TYR A 669 14.22 24.83 -15.05
#